data_AF-A0A150RWD6-F1
#
_entry.id   AF-A0A150RWD6-F1
#
_cell.length_a   1.000
_cell.length_b   1.000
_cell.length_c   1.000
_cell.angle_alpha   90.00
_cell.angle_beta   90.00
_cell.angle_gamma   90.00
#
_symmetry.space_group_name_H-M   'P 1'
#
loop_
_entity.id
_entity.type
_entity.pdbx_description
1 polymer ?
#
loop_
_entity_poly.entity_id
_entity_poly.type
_entity_poly.pdbx_seq_one_letter_code
_entity_poly.pdbx_strand_id
1 'polypeptide(L)'
;MPMNLEMTFACGESSLSVHRFSVHEAVSSLFTVSVLARSESPTVDLEAIIGRPARLRVIGGLSHAGVGTRLWTGICSYVEQVHAVPPSDGQTAMSSYHVRIVPDLWLLTQRRNYRIYQHLTIPDIADRLLAEWNLQPVWKVDRSRYPRLEYRVQYGESDYAFLSRLWEEAGIAFTFPDDDVEGSRLTLSDRLHQNPLREGAPLTYADNPNQPLDHQFVANVQLSHEVRPGAYTIRDHDFRRPAFPLAGEAQKAPAPEDKYEQYHYRPGAFLIHADKGGGAPVANAADDKGVVRHEQPFGRGLAERSLGAERVDRRAISFETNTIDLWPGVVLCIDGHPHPEIADGTRLLVTEFSIEGTPAEEWSMSGRALFADSPYLPPFRTPRPRVEGAQSATVVGRAGQEIHTDEFGRVRVQFPWDREGRNDDASSCWIRVSQGWAGTGYGMIVLPRVGQEVLVGFLEGDPDQPIIVGRVFNATQQVPYKLPEHKTRSTWKSDSSQGGGGFNEIMFEDLKGQELVWEQAERNRRRLVKNDETITIGHDRHLLVKNDEQERTLGNLKVYVGKDQDIVIKQEKRERVEGNSHLRVGGKRNQKIDGSHSVIVGGDRHEVVGKSHALAAAEEIHVAAGTALVIEAAKDLTLKGPGGFIRIDASGITIRGKVVRINSGGSPGSGKGASPEEPAEAMEAVTDDVSRTLIGQ
;
A
#
# COMPACT_ATOMS: atom_id res chain seq x y z
N MET A 1 -1.32 -39.69 55.40
CA MET A 1 -2.69 -40.13 55.02
C MET A 1 -2.67 -40.51 53.55
N PRO A 2 -3.51 -41.45 53.07
CA PRO A 2 -3.55 -41.78 51.65
C PRO A 2 -3.94 -40.52 50.86
N MET A 3 -3.04 -40.10 49.99
CA MET A 3 -3.23 -38.98 49.09
C MET A 3 -4.17 -39.43 47.98
N ASN A 4 -5.19 -38.62 47.66
CA ASN A 4 -6.17 -38.99 46.65
C ASN A 4 -5.77 -38.35 45.32
N LEU A 5 -5.40 -39.20 44.36
CA LEU A 5 -5.19 -38.85 42.96
C LEU A 5 -6.40 -39.36 42.18
N GLU A 6 -7.14 -38.46 41.55
CA GLU A 6 -8.34 -38.80 40.78
C GLU A 6 -8.15 -38.32 39.34
N MET A 7 -8.27 -39.25 38.39
CA MET A 7 -8.22 -38.95 36.96
C MET A 7 -9.59 -39.24 36.36
N THR A 8 -10.14 -38.28 35.62
CA THR A 8 -11.47 -38.40 35.00
C THR A 8 -11.43 -38.05 33.53
N PHE A 9 -12.24 -38.76 32.73
CA PHE A 9 -12.35 -38.57 31.29
C PHE A 9 -13.80 -38.31 30.88
N ALA A 10 -14.01 -37.43 29.90
CA ALA A 10 -15.35 -37.13 29.39
C ALA A 10 -16.07 -38.35 28.77
N CYS A 11 -15.33 -39.36 28.31
CA CYS A 11 -15.89 -40.61 27.79
C CYS A 11 -16.44 -41.55 28.87
N GLY A 12 -16.21 -41.25 30.15
CA GLY A 12 -16.61 -42.11 31.27
C GLY A 12 -15.65 -43.24 31.60
N GLU A 13 -14.46 -43.27 30.98
CA GLU A 13 -13.40 -44.21 31.37
C GLU A 13 -13.00 -43.99 32.83
N SER A 14 -12.90 -45.08 33.59
CA SER A 14 -12.67 -45.08 35.04
C SER A 14 -11.78 -46.24 35.51
N SER A 15 -11.33 -47.12 34.62
CA SER A 15 -10.45 -48.25 34.96
C SER A 15 -8.99 -47.82 35.17
N LEU A 16 -8.62 -46.61 34.73
CA LEU A 16 -7.27 -46.07 34.83
C LEU A 16 -7.02 -45.45 36.21
N SER A 17 -6.19 -46.10 37.02
CA SER A 17 -5.70 -45.60 38.31
C SER A 17 -4.35 -44.91 38.17
N VAL A 18 -4.15 -43.78 38.85
CA VAL A 18 -2.88 -43.03 38.77
C VAL A 18 -1.77 -43.77 39.51
N HIS A 19 -0.65 -44.04 38.83
CA HIS A 19 0.53 -44.69 39.42
C HIS A 19 1.70 -43.72 39.62
N ARG A 20 1.94 -42.81 38.67
CA ARG A 20 2.88 -41.69 38.77
C ARG A 20 2.32 -40.50 38.00
N PHE A 21 2.56 -39.30 38.48
CA PHE A 21 2.22 -38.09 37.75
C PHE A 21 3.36 -37.07 37.79
N SER A 22 3.41 -36.23 36.76
CA SER A 22 4.29 -35.06 36.68
C SER A 22 3.49 -33.93 36.05
N VAL A 23 3.47 -32.77 36.70
CA VAL A 23 2.83 -31.55 36.22
C VAL A 23 3.90 -30.49 36.06
N HIS A 24 3.91 -29.81 34.92
CA HIS A 24 4.75 -28.65 34.68
C HIS A 24 3.90 -27.48 34.18
N GLU A 25 4.01 -26.33 34.84
CA GLU A 25 3.29 -25.10 34.52
C GLU A 25 4.26 -23.92 34.45
N ALA A 26 4.01 -22.99 33.54
CA ALA A 26 4.75 -21.73 33.48
C ALA A 26 3.89 -20.58 32.96
N VAL A 27 4.20 -19.35 33.38
CA VAL A 27 3.57 -18.14 32.84
C VAL A 27 3.80 -18.08 31.33
N SER A 28 2.75 -17.75 30.59
CA SER A 28 2.73 -17.68 29.13
C SER A 28 3.21 -18.97 28.46
N SER A 29 2.93 -20.12 29.09
CA SER A 29 3.19 -21.45 28.54
C SER A 29 1.98 -22.36 28.76
N LEU A 30 1.77 -23.32 27.85
CA LEU A 30 0.76 -24.36 28.03
C LEU A 30 1.24 -25.32 29.12
N PHE A 31 0.44 -25.56 30.16
CA PHE A 31 0.80 -26.58 31.15
C PHE A 31 0.79 -27.97 30.51
N THR A 32 1.54 -28.89 31.12
CA THR A 32 1.52 -30.31 30.75
C THR A 32 1.37 -31.15 32.00
N VAL A 33 0.37 -32.02 32.00
CA VAL A 33 0.16 -33.05 33.01
C VAL A 33 0.45 -34.39 32.35
N SER A 34 1.47 -35.10 32.82
CA SER A 34 1.84 -36.44 32.35
C SER A 34 1.51 -37.45 33.44
N VAL A 35 0.69 -38.44 33.11
CA VAL A 35 0.21 -39.46 34.05
C VAL A 35 0.58 -40.84 33.53
N LEU A 36 1.33 -41.60 34.32
CA LEU A 36 1.46 -43.04 34.17
C LEU A 36 0.35 -43.69 35.00
N ALA A 37 -0.60 -44.32 34.34
CA ALA A 37 -1.74 -44.98 34.93
C ALA A 37 -1.66 -46.51 34.80
N ARG A 38 -2.37 -47.24 35.66
CA ARG A 38 -2.53 -48.70 35.61
C ARG A 38 -3.99 -49.09 35.51
N SER A 39 -4.28 -50.15 34.76
CA SER A 39 -5.61 -50.73 34.59
C SER A 39 -5.52 -52.25 34.50
N GLU A 40 -6.52 -52.94 35.06
CA GLU A 40 -6.67 -54.40 34.89
C GLU A 40 -7.07 -54.77 33.46
N SER A 41 -7.72 -53.85 32.74
CA SER A 41 -8.05 -54.02 31.32
C SER A 41 -6.82 -53.74 30.46
N PRO A 42 -6.36 -54.69 29.62
CA PRO A 42 -5.33 -54.47 28.61
C PRO A 42 -5.90 -53.85 27.31
N THR A 43 -7.21 -53.60 27.23
CA THR A 43 -7.90 -53.15 26.01
C THR A 43 -8.70 -51.87 26.25
N VAL A 44 -8.16 -50.93 27.04
CA VAL A 44 -8.71 -49.59 27.20
C VAL A 44 -8.86 -48.93 25.81
N ASP A 45 -10.03 -48.35 25.52
CA ASP A 45 -10.31 -47.69 24.25
C ASP A 45 -9.62 -46.32 24.19
N LEU A 46 -8.44 -46.29 23.57
CA LEU A 46 -7.63 -45.08 23.48
C LEU A 46 -8.29 -44.00 22.60
N GLU A 47 -9.07 -44.39 21.58
CA GLU A 47 -9.78 -43.47 20.69
C GLU A 47 -10.95 -42.77 21.39
N ALA A 48 -11.56 -43.43 22.37
CA ALA A 48 -12.56 -42.78 23.21
C ALA A 48 -11.97 -41.68 24.09
N ILE A 49 -10.67 -41.73 24.40
CA ILE A 49 -9.97 -40.81 25.32
C ILE A 49 -9.30 -39.65 24.57
N ILE A 50 -8.56 -39.94 23.51
CA ILE A 50 -7.71 -38.96 22.80
C ILE A 50 -8.53 -37.78 22.27
N GLY A 51 -8.00 -36.57 22.41
CA GLY A 51 -8.64 -35.33 21.95
C GLY A 51 -9.89 -34.91 22.74
N ARG A 52 -10.31 -35.66 23.76
CA ARG A 52 -11.48 -35.34 24.59
C ARG A 52 -11.09 -34.71 25.93
N PRO A 53 -12.03 -34.03 26.61
CA PRO A 53 -11.75 -33.45 27.91
C PRO A 53 -11.32 -34.49 28.95
N ALA A 54 -10.27 -34.17 29.68
CA ALA A 54 -9.70 -35.00 30.74
C ALA A 54 -9.27 -34.11 31.91
N ARG A 55 -9.29 -34.66 33.13
CA ARG A 55 -8.96 -33.94 34.34
C ARG A 55 -8.08 -34.77 35.26
N LEU A 56 -7.14 -34.11 35.91
CA LEU A 56 -6.40 -34.67 37.03
C LEU A 56 -6.69 -33.82 38.25
N ARG A 57 -7.21 -34.45 39.31
CA ARG A 57 -7.34 -33.86 40.64
C ARG A 57 -6.30 -34.48 41.55
N VAL A 58 -5.59 -33.62 42.25
CA VAL A 58 -4.57 -34.00 43.22
C VAL A 58 -4.96 -33.40 44.56
N ILE A 59 -5.13 -34.25 45.57
CA ILE A 59 -5.43 -33.86 46.94
C ILE A 59 -4.21 -34.20 47.79
N GLY A 60 -3.51 -33.17 48.25
CA GLY A 60 -2.27 -33.29 49.02
C GLY A 60 -2.14 -32.18 50.05
N GLY A 61 -1.51 -32.45 51.18
CA GLY A 61 -1.33 -31.45 52.23
C GLY A 61 -0.90 -32.03 53.56
N LEU A 62 -0.38 -31.18 54.43
CA LEU A 62 0.00 -31.54 55.79
C LEU A 62 -1.25 -31.62 56.67
N SER A 63 -1.35 -32.66 57.51
CA SER A 63 -2.47 -32.84 58.44
C SER A 63 -2.71 -31.66 59.38
N HIS A 64 -1.67 -30.85 59.65
CA HIS A 64 -1.71 -29.69 60.54
C HIS A 64 -1.78 -28.32 59.83
N ALA A 65 -1.55 -28.25 58.52
CA ALA A 65 -1.55 -27.00 57.74
C ALA A 65 -2.68 -26.92 56.70
N GLY A 66 -3.54 -27.94 56.64
CA GLY A 66 -4.68 -28.03 55.72
C GLY A 66 -4.43 -29.00 54.56
N VAL A 67 -5.52 -29.54 54.03
CA VAL A 67 -5.52 -30.34 52.80
C VAL A 67 -5.71 -29.38 51.63
N GLY A 68 -4.69 -29.25 50.77
CA GLY A 68 -4.81 -28.52 49.52
C GLY A 68 -5.36 -29.42 48.41
N THR A 69 -6.19 -28.86 47.56
CA THR A 69 -6.65 -29.53 46.33
C THR A 69 -6.10 -28.76 45.15
N ARG A 70 -5.75 -29.48 44.09
CA ARG A 70 -5.46 -28.91 42.78
C ARG A 70 -6.19 -29.64 41.68
N LEU A 71 -6.76 -28.92 40.73
CA LEU A 71 -7.56 -29.48 39.65
C LEU A 71 -7.11 -28.96 38.28
N TRP A 72 -6.44 -29.82 37.52
CA TRP A 72 -6.11 -29.55 36.13
C TRP A 72 -7.22 -30.05 35.21
N THR A 73 -7.71 -29.16 34.37
CA THR A 73 -8.71 -29.49 33.35
C THR A 73 -8.24 -29.08 31.98
N GLY A 74 -8.41 -29.96 31.01
CA GLY A 74 -8.13 -29.66 29.61
C GLY A 74 -8.48 -30.85 28.74
N ILE A 75 -7.63 -31.14 27.76
CA ILE A 75 -7.82 -32.23 26.81
C ILE A 75 -6.71 -33.28 26.93
N CYS A 76 -7.04 -34.53 26.64
CA CYS A 76 -6.04 -35.56 26.42
C CYS A 76 -5.36 -35.33 25.05
N SER A 77 -4.10 -34.86 25.05
CA SER A 77 -3.32 -34.63 23.83
C SER A 77 -2.55 -35.85 23.35
N TYR A 78 -2.32 -36.81 24.24
CA TYR A 78 -1.59 -38.03 23.95
C TYR A 78 -2.02 -39.14 24.90
N VAL A 79 -2.21 -40.34 24.37
CA VAL A 79 -2.43 -41.54 25.16
C VAL A 79 -1.70 -42.72 24.51
N GLU A 80 -1.06 -43.55 25.32
CA GLU A 80 -0.29 -44.71 24.90
C GLU A 80 -0.49 -45.87 25.87
N GLN A 81 -0.57 -47.09 25.35
CA GLN A 81 -0.38 -48.29 26.16
C GLN A 81 1.11 -48.61 26.22
N VAL A 82 1.72 -48.35 27.37
CA VAL A 82 3.17 -48.54 27.59
C VAL A 82 3.51 -50.02 27.71
N HIS A 83 2.68 -50.77 28.45
CA HIS A 83 2.89 -52.19 28.67
C HIS A 83 1.56 -52.92 28.84
N ALA A 84 1.36 -53.99 28.07
CA ALA A 84 0.22 -54.88 28.21
C ALA A 84 0.65 -56.17 28.91
N VAL A 85 -0.06 -56.55 29.97
CA VAL A 85 0.20 -57.81 30.70
C VAL A 85 -0.95 -58.78 30.42
N PRO A 86 -0.69 -60.01 29.94
CA PRO A 86 -1.73 -61.01 29.77
C PRO A 86 -2.20 -61.53 31.14
N PRO A 87 -3.51 -61.82 31.31
CA PRO A 87 -4.03 -62.47 32.52
C PRO A 87 -3.31 -63.82 32.75
N SER A 88 -2.80 -64.06 33.96
CA SER A 88 -2.17 -65.32 34.36
C SER A 88 -2.90 -65.89 35.58
N ASP A 89 -3.04 -67.22 35.68
CA ASP A 89 -3.76 -67.86 36.78
C ASP A 89 -3.21 -67.43 38.15
N GLY A 90 -4.08 -66.81 38.96
CA GLY A 90 -3.77 -66.36 40.32
C GLY A 90 -3.07 -65.00 40.46
N GLN A 91 -2.86 -64.25 39.36
CA GLN A 91 -2.30 -62.88 39.40
C GLN A 91 -3.21 -61.88 38.68
N THR A 92 -3.46 -60.73 39.31
CA THR A 92 -4.13 -59.60 38.65
C THR A 92 -3.18 -58.97 37.64
N ALA A 93 -3.45 -59.14 36.34
CA ALA A 93 -2.65 -58.55 35.28
C ALA A 93 -2.90 -57.03 35.25
N MET A 94 -1.84 -56.24 35.43
CA MET A 94 -1.90 -54.79 35.45
C MET A 94 -1.19 -54.22 34.23
N SER A 95 -1.95 -53.71 33.26
CA SER A 95 -1.41 -53.00 32.11
C SER A 95 -1.14 -51.54 32.46
N SER A 96 -0.13 -50.94 31.84
CA SER A 96 0.30 -49.55 32.08
C SER A 96 0.02 -48.66 30.88
N TYR A 97 -0.47 -47.46 31.15
CA TYR A 97 -0.86 -46.46 30.16
C TYR A 97 -0.24 -45.12 30.49
N HIS A 98 0.17 -44.37 29.47
CA HIS A 98 0.65 -43.00 29.63
C HIS A 98 -0.36 -42.04 29.01
N VAL A 99 -0.77 -41.03 29.77
CA VAL A 99 -1.77 -40.03 29.37
C VAL A 99 -1.16 -38.65 29.55
N ARG A 100 -1.28 -37.78 28.54
CA ARG A 100 -0.89 -36.37 28.62
C ARG A 100 -2.11 -35.46 28.53
N ILE A 101 -2.34 -34.67 29.56
CA ILE A 101 -3.39 -33.65 29.62
C ILE A 101 -2.75 -32.27 29.45
N VAL A 102 -3.33 -31.44 28.59
CA VAL A 102 -2.89 -30.07 28.26
C VAL A 102 -4.10 -29.14 28.29
N PRO A 103 -3.94 -27.81 28.47
CA PRO A 103 -5.06 -26.88 28.46
C PRO A 103 -5.77 -26.86 27.09
N ASP A 104 -7.05 -26.50 27.08
CA ASP A 104 -7.82 -26.36 25.83
C ASP A 104 -7.19 -25.38 24.83
N LEU A 105 -6.45 -24.38 25.33
CA LEU A 105 -5.67 -23.45 24.50
C LEU A 105 -4.67 -24.17 23.57
N TRP A 106 -4.23 -25.38 23.91
CA TRP A 106 -3.37 -26.20 23.06
C TRP A 106 -4.02 -26.52 21.71
N LEU A 107 -5.34 -26.61 21.62
CA LEU A 107 -6.05 -26.88 20.35
C LEU A 107 -5.70 -25.84 19.26
N LEU A 108 -5.41 -24.61 19.65
CA LEU A 108 -5.01 -23.54 18.74
C LEU A 108 -3.65 -23.78 18.08
N THR A 109 -2.84 -24.72 18.58
CA THR A 109 -1.60 -25.14 17.92
C THR A 109 -1.86 -26.01 16.68
N GLN A 110 -3.06 -26.59 16.58
CA GLN A 110 -3.42 -27.57 15.55
C GLN A 110 -3.97 -26.93 14.27
N ARG A 111 -4.40 -25.64 14.32
CA ARG A 111 -4.91 -24.90 13.16
C ARG A 111 -3.94 -23.82 12.73
N ARG A 112 -3.66 -23.76 11.43
CA ARG A 112 -2.78 -22.78 10.78
C ARG A 112 -3.58 -21.98 9.75
N ASN A 113 -3.42 -20.65 9.71
CA ASN A 113 -4.31 -19.80 8.92
C ASN A 113 -3.63 -18.57 8.29
N TYR A 114 -4.37 -17.92 7.39
CA TYR A 114 -4.06 -16.64 6.77
C TYR A 114 -5.26 -15.70 6.93
N ARG A 115 -5.14 -14.66 7.76
CA ARG A 115 -6.26 -13.78 8.12
C ARG A 115 -5.82 -12.35 8.31
N ILE A 116 -6.71 -11.42 7.98
CA ILE A 116 -6.51 -9.98 8.14
C ILE A 116 -7.46 -9.46 9.23
N TYR A 117 -6.90 -8.76 10.21
CA TYR A 117 -7.62 -8.03 11.25
C TYR A 117 -7.35 -6.54 11.09
N GLN A 118 -8.43 -5.75 11.03
CA GLN A 118 -8.35 -4.30 10.79
C GLN A 118 -9.13 -3.54 11.85
N HIS A 119 -8.58 -2.42 12.31
CA HIS A 119 -9.22 -1.49 13.23
C HIS A 119 -9.66 -2.12 14.58
N LEU A 120 -8.92 -3.13 15.04
CA LEU A 120 -9.17 -3.84 16.30
C LEU A 120 -8.00 -3.67 17.28
N THR A 121 -8.28 -3.75 18.57
CA THR A 121 -7.23 -3.86 19.60
C THR A 121 -6.73 -5.31 19.70
N ILE A 122 -5.56 -5.53 20.28
CA ILE A 122 -5.05 -6.89 20.53
C ILE A 122 -6.03 -7.75 21.37
N PRO A 123 -6.63 -7.23 22.47
CA PRO A 123 -7.68 -7.95 23.17
C PRO A 123 -8.90 -8.33 22.32
N ASP A 124 -9.36 -7.44 21.43
CA ASP A 124 -10.51 -7.73 20.56
C ASP A 124 -10.18 -8.79 19.50
N ILE A 125 -8.96 -8.79 18.96
CA ILE A 125 -8.45 -9.85 18.07
C ILE A 125 -8.44 -11.19 18.81
N ALA A 126 -7.92 -11.19 20.05
CA ALA A 126 -7.85 -12.40 20.87
C ALA A 126 -9.24 -12.95 21.19
N ASP A 127 -10.20 -12.12 21.60
CA ASP A 127 -11.58 -12.54 21.85
C ASP A 127 -12.23 -13.15 20.61
N ARG A 128 -12.09 -12.50 19.44
CA ARG A 128 -12.67 -13.00 18.19
C ARG A 128 -12.13 -14.38 17.83
N LEU A 129 -10.82 -14.57 17.95
CA LEU A 129 -10.19 -15.85 17.61
C LEU A 129 -10.51 -16.93 18.65
N LEU A 130 -10.47 -16.62 19.95
CA LEU A 130 -10.78 -17.59 21.01
C LEU A 130 -12.26 -18.02 20.98
N ALA A 131 -13.18 -17.13 20.60
CA ALA A 131 -14.59 -17.45 20.45
C ALA A 131 -14.84 -18.54 19.38
N GLU A 132 -14.03 -18.61 18.32
CA GLU A 132 -14.13 -19.69 17.31
C GLU A 132 -13.82 -21.07 17.90
N TRP A 133 -13.07 -21.12 19.00
CA TRP A 133 -12.72 -22.33 19.74
C TRP A 133 -13.60 -22.57 20.97
N ASN A 134 -14.65 -21.75 21.16
CA ASN A 134 -15.49 -21.74 22.36
C ASN A 134 -14.71 -21.50 23.66
N LEU A 135 -13.57 -20.79 23.58
CA LEU A 135 -12.77 -20.41 24.74
C LEU A 135 -13.13 -19.00 25.20
N GLN A 136 -13.48 -18.86 26.47
CA GLN A 136 -13.75 -17.56 27.10
C GLN A 136 -12.66 -17.26 28.14
N PRO A 137 -11.70 -16.38 27.83
CA PRO A 137 -10.65 -16.03 28.78
C PRO A 137 -11.18 -15.10 29.88
N VAL A 138 -10.53 -15.14 31.04
CA VAL A 138 -10.70 -14.14 32.09
C VAL A 138 -9.71 -13.01 31.85
N TRP A 139 -10.22 -11.81 31.55
CA TRP A 139 -9.38 -10.62 31.35
C TRP A 139 -9.17 -9.85 32.65
N LYS A 140 -7.90 -9.67 33.03
CA LYS A 140 -7.45 -8.80 34.13
C LYS A 140 -6.55 -7.68 33.59
N VAL A 141 -7.00 -7.02 32.52
CA VAL A 141 -6.30 -5.91 31.87
C VAL A 141 -7.20 -4.70 31.76
N ASP A 142 -6.61 -3.51 31.75
CA ASP A 142 -7.31 -2.29 31.36
C ASP A 142 -7.29 -2.16 29.83
N ARG A 143 -8.41 -2.50 29.17
CA ARG A 143 -8.52 -2.47 27.71
C ARG A 143 -8.28 -1.10 27.08
N SER A 144 -8.49 -0.01 27.82
CA SER A 144 -8.30 1.36 27.31
C SER A 144 -6.84 1.69 26.98
N ARG A 145 -5.89 0.90 27.51
CA ARG A 145 -4.45 1.06 27.29
C ARG A 145 -3.96 0.50 25.94
N TYR A 146 -4.78 -0.30 25.27
CA TYR A 146 -4.40 -0.95 24.02
C TYR A 146 -5.06 -0.21 22.84
N PRO A 147 -4.26 0.41 21.96
CA PRO A 147 -4.82 1.12 20.83
C PRO A 147 -5.37 0.14 19.80
N ARG A 148 -6.29 0.62 18.98
CA ARG A 148 -6.68 -0.07 17.76
C ARG A 148 -5.53 -0.03 16.76
N LEU A 149 -5.31 -1.13 16.06
CA LEU A 149 -4.29 -1.26 15.03
C LEU A 149 -4.94 -1.07 13.65
N GLU A 150 -4.24 -0.48 12.69
CA GLU A 150 -4.76 -0.34 11.32
C GLU A 150 -4.94 -1.72 10.67
N TYR A 151 -3.89 -2.54 10.75
CA TYR A 151 -3.74 -3.76 9.98
C TYR A 151 -2.85 -4.73 10.76
N ARG A 152 -3.36 -5.94 11.03
CA ARG A 152 -2.61 -7.08 11.56
C ARG A 152 -3.00 -8.36 10.82
N VAL A 153 -2.01 -9.17 10.48
CA VAL A 153 -2.15 -10.34 9.62
C VAL A 153 -1.63 -11.55 10.39
N GLN A 154 -2.46 -12.57 10.52
CA GLN A 154 -2.01 -13.92 10.81
C GLN A 154 -1.53 -14.50 9.49
N TYR A 155 -0.23 -14.82 9.37
CA TYR A 155 0.35 -15.22 8.08
C TYR A 155 1.07 -16.56 8.20
N GLY A 156 0.39 -17.64 7.80
CA GLY A 156 1.01 -18.97 7.75
C GLY A 156 1.53 -19.43 9.13
N GLU A 157 0.84 -19.07 10.19
CA GLU A 157 1.18 -19.40 11.59
C GLU A 157 -0.04 -20.02 12.28
N SER A 158 0.19 -20.75 13.38
CA SER A 158 -0.91 -21.33 14.13
C SER A 158 -1.69 -20.25 14.87
N ASP A 159 -2.94 -20.52 15.21
CA ASP A 159 -3.75 -19.59 16.03
C ASP A 159 -3.06 -19.30 17.37
N TYR A 160 -2.41 -20.31 17.96
CA TYR A 160 -1.66 -20.17 19.19
C TYR A 160 -0.44 -19.26 19.01
N ALA A 161 0.34 -19.44 17.94
CA ALA A 161 1.51 -18.60 17.67
C ALA A 161 1.09 -17.15 17.41
N PHE A 162 0.00 -16.94 16.66
CA PHE A 162 -0.54 -15.62 16.40
C PHE A 162 -0.95 -14.90 17.69
N LEU A 163 -1.74 -15.56 18.56
CA LEU A 163 -2.12 -14.94 19.84
C LEU A 163 -0.93 -14.72 20.76
N SER A 164 -0.02 -15.70 20.85
CA SER A 164 1.16 -15.61 21.72
C SER A 164 2.02 -14.39 21.36
N ARG A 165 2.38 -14.20 20.08
CA ARG A 165 3.20 -13.04 19.68
C ARG A 165 2.47 -11.70 19.88
N LEU A 166 1.15 -11.67 19.76
CA LEU A 166 0.36 -10.46 19.99
C LEU A 166 0.30 -10.12 21.49
N TRP A 167 0.09 -11.12 22.35
CA TRP A 167 0.13 -10.94 23.80
C TRP A 167 1.52 -10.54 24.27
N GLU A 168 2.57 -11.16 23.74
CA GLU A 168 3.95 -10.76 23.98
C GLU A 168 4.17 -9.27 23.61
N GLU A 169 3.77 -8.83 22.42
CA GLU A 169 3.87 -7.43 21.97
C GLU A 169 3.08 -6.43 22.84
N ALA A 170 1.91 -6.87 23.31
CA ALA A 170 1.06 -6.10 24.19
C ALA A 170 1.58 -6.06 25.64
N GLY A 171 2.53 -6.93 26.01
CA GLY A 171 2.95 -7.13 27.39
C GLY A 171 1.88 -7.83 28.26
N ILE A 172 1.01 -8.63 27.63
CA ILE A 172 -0.04 -9.41 28.29
C ILE A 172 0.50 -10.82 28.52
N ALA A 173 0.57 -11.26 29.76
CA ALA A 173 0.90 -12.63 30.09
C ALA A 173 -0.38 -13.45 30.27
N PHE A 174 -0.31 -14.76 30.01
CA PHE A 174 -1.39 -15.69 30.34
C PHE A 174 -0.98 -16.72 31.39
N THR A 175 -1.94 -17.13 32.22
CA THR A 175 -1.77 -18.22 33.20
C THR A 175 -3.03 -19.08 33.24
N PHE A 176 -2.96 -20.19 33.97
CA PHE A 176 -4.08 -21.06 34.26
C PHE A 176 -4.26 -21.18 35.78
N PRO A 177 -4.84 -20.15 36.44
CA PRO A 177 -5.13 -20.24 37.87
C PRO A 177 -5.98 -21.47 38.17
N ASP A 178 -5.69 -22.09 39.30
CA ASP A 178 -6.43 -23.24 39.77
C ASP A 178 -7.77 -22.82 40.39
N ASP A 179 -8.78 -23.64 40.20
CA ASP A 179 -10.09 -23.53 40.83
C ASP A 179 -10.58 -24.96 41.12
N ASP A 180 -10.81 -25.27 42.40
CA ASP A 180 -11.16 -26.63 42.85
C ASP A 180 -12.46 -27.17 42.25
N VAL A 181 -13.31 -26.28 41.71
CA VAL A 181 -14.63 -26.59 41.16
C VAL A 181 -14.63 -26.51 39.62
N GLU A 182 -14.21 -25.37 39.08
CA GLU A 182 -14.24 -25.09 37.63
C GLU A 182 -13.00 -25.59 36.89
N GLY A 183 -11.88 -25.80 37.59
CA GLY A 183 -10.61 -26.22 37.01
C GLY A 183 -9.80 -25.09 36.37
N SER A 184 -8.80 -25.47 35.58
CA SER A 184 -7.86 -24.56 34.92
C SER A 184 -8.54 -23.62 33.91
N ARG A 185 -8.50 -22.30 34.17
CA ARG A 185 -9.08 -21.28 33.27
C ARG A 185 -8.03 -20.34 32.70
N LEU A 186 -8.07 -20.12 31.39
CA LEU A 186 -7.20 -19.14 30.72
C LEU A 186 -7.44 -17.74 31.28
N THR A 187 -6.43 -17.17 31.94
CA THR A 187 -6.47 -15.82 32.50
C THR A 187 -5.39 -14.95 31.88
N LEU A 188 -5.75 -13.77 31.39
CA LEU A 188 -4.86 -12.82 30.72
C LEU A 188 -4.67 -11.58 31.60
N SER A 189 -3.42 -11.18 31.85
CA SER A 189 -3.08 -10.06 32.73
C SER A 189 -1.81 -9.34 32.29
N ASP A 190 -1.78 -8.01 32.42
CA ASP A 190 -0.60 -7.16 32.21
C ASP A 190 0.04 -6.69 33.53
N ARG A 191 -0.42 -7.23 34.66
CA ARG A 191 -0.03 -6.80 36.02
C ARG A 191 0.12 -7.95 37.01
N LEU A 192 0.68 -9.08 36.58
CA LEU A 192 0.88 -10.26 37.46
C LEU A 192 1.66 -9.94 38.75
N HIS A 193 2.66 -9.05 38.69
CA HIS A 193 3.41 -8.55 39.84
C HIS A 193 2.54 -7.89 40.94
N GLN A 194 1.35 -7.38 40.57
CA GLN A 194 0.38 -6.74 41.47
C GLN A 194 -0.71 -7.70 41.95
N ASN A 195 -0.65 -8.98 41.59
CA ASN A 195 -1.61 -9.96 42.10
C ASN A 195 -1.63 -9.95 43.65
N PRO A 196 -2.76 -10.31 44.27
CA PRO A 196 -2.82 -10.49 45.72
C PRO A 196 -1.73 -11.43 46.21
N LEU A 197 -1.27 -11.19 47.44
CA LEU A 197 -0.41 -12.16 48.12
C LEU A 197 -1.17 -13.47 48.30
N ARG A 198 -0.43 -14.58 48.21
CA ARG A 198 -0.90 -15.92 48.57
C ARG A 198 -1.65 -15.87 49.90
N GLU A 199 -2.79 -16.53 49.96
CA GLU A 199 -3.57 -16.64 51.19
C GLU A 199 -2.84 -17.51 52.22
N GLY A 200 -2.97 -17.16 53.50
CA GLY A 200 -2.27 -17.85 54.61
C GLY A 200 -0.99 -17.14 55.06
N ALA A 201 -0.22 -17.80 55.93
CA ALA A 201 1.05 -17.27 56.42
C ALA A 201 2.14 -17.33 55.33
N PRO A 202 3.15 -16.43 55.39
CA PRO A 202 4.35 -16.54 54.56
C PRO A 202 5.01 -17.93 54.68
N LEU A 203 5.69 -18.36 53.63
CA LEU A 203 6.40 -19.64 53.64
C LEU A 203 7.72 -19.49 54.39
N THR A 204 7.95 -20.32 55.40
CA THR A 204 9.19 -20.29 56.18
C THR A 204 10.35 -20.88 55.38
N TYR A 205 11.52 -20.24 55.39
CA TYR A 205 12.74 -20.84 54.85
C TYR A 205 13.27 -21.96 55.75
N ALA A 206 13.53 -23.13 55.17
CA ALA A 206 14.10 -24.29 55.85
C ALA A 206 15.40 -24.74 55.17
N ASP A 207 16.52 -24.61 55.89
CA ASP A 207 17.88 -24.92 55.38
C ASP A 207 18.19 -26.43 55.31
N ASN A 208 17.56 -27.24 56.17
CA ASN A 208 17.75 -28.69 56.24
C ASN A 208 16.41 -29.40 56.54
N PRO A 209 15.64 -29.84 55.53
CA PRO A 209 14.29 -30.37 55.71
C PRO A 209 14.21 -31.79 56.33
N ASN A 210 15.31 -32.34 56.87
CA ASN A 210 15.35 -33.68 57.48
C ASN A 210 14.61 -33.79 58.82
N GLN A 211 14.03 -32.70 59.34
CA GLN A 211 13.08 -32.75 60.44
C GLN A 211 11.67 -32.77 59.84
N PRO A 212 10.75 -33.63 60.31
CA PRO A 212 9.35 -33.53 59.91
C PRO A 212 8.81 -32.19 60.42
N LEU A 213 8.84 -31.18 59.56
CA LEU A 213 8.34 -29.85 59.86
C LEU A 213 6.82 -29.91 59.69
N ASP A 214 6.07 -29.72 60.78
CA ASP A 214 4.60 -29.66 60.81
C ASP A 214 4.04 -28.36 60.15
N HIS A 215 4.81 -27.69 59.28
CA HIS A 215 4.43 -26.44 58.62
C HIS A 215 4.88 -26.37 57.15
N GLN A 216 4.26 -25.47 56.40
CA GLN A 216 4.62 -25.19 55.00
C GLN A 216 5.95 -24.42 54.93
N PHE A 217 6.85 -24.84 54.04
CA PHE A 217 8.19 -24.27 53.91
C PHE A 217 8.65 -24.15 52.46
N VAL A 218 9.71 -23.36 52.28
CA VAL A 218 10.57 -23.40 51.10
C VAL A 218 11.99 -23.80 51.50
N ALA A 219 12.62 -24.66 50.71
CA ALA A 219 13.98 -25.15 50.91
C ALA A 219 14.77 -25.01 49.62
N ASN A 220 16.09 -25.23 49.69
CA ASN A 220 16.98 -25.23 48.52
C ASN A 220 16.81 -23.97 47.64
N VAL A 221 16.64 -22.80 48.28
CA VAL A 221 16.44 -21.53 47.59
C VAL A 221 17.75 -21.11 46.90
N GLN A 222 17.71 -20.95 45.58
CA GLN A 222 18.84 -20.49 44.77
C GLN A 222 18.51 -19.13 44.17
N LEU A 223 19.31 -18.12 44.47
CA LEU A 223 19.20 -16.78 43.89
C LEU A 223 20.13 -16.65 42.68
N SER A 224 19.60 -16.20 41.55
CA SER A 224 20.38 -15.98 40.33
C SER A 224 20.24 -14.55 39.81
N HIS A 225 21.35 -14.05 39.23
CA HIS A 225 21.42 -12.78 38.51
C HIS A 225 22.05 -13.05 37.14
N GLU A 226 21.42 -12.58 36.07
CA GLU A 226 21.92 -12.74 34.70
C GLU A 226 22.15 -11.39 34.04
N VAL A 227 23.23 -11.22 33.27
CA VAL A 227 23.44 -10.01 32.47
C VAL A 227 22.38 -9.95 31.37
N ARG A 228 21.66 -8.83 31.30
CA ARG A 228 20.64 -8.58 30.28
C ARG A 228 20.91 -7.26 29.54
N PRO A 229 20.42 -7.10 28.29
CA PRO A 229 20.42 -5.81 27.62
C PRO A 229 19.84 -4.71 28.52
N GLY A 230 20.48 -3.54 28.53
CA GLY A 230 20.07 -2.39 29.35
C GLY A 230 19.58 -1.19 28.55
N ALA A 231 19.58 -1.26 27.22
CA ALA A 231 19.01 -0.24 26.36
C ALA A 231 18.25 -0.89 25.19
N TYR A 232 17.16 -0.26 24.76
CA TYR A 232 16.34 -0.74 23.65
C TYR A 232 15.82 0.45 22.84
N THR A 233 16.07 0.42 21.53
CA THR A 233 15.70 1.50 20.61
C THR A 233 14.96 0.93 19.41
N ILE A 234 13.79 1.49 19.09
CA ILE A 234 13.01 1.16 17.90
C ILE A 234 12.92 2.38 16.99
N ARG A 235 13.24 2.19 15.70
CA ARG A 235 13.08 3.17 14.62
C ARG A 235 12.02 2.73 13.62
N ASP A 236 11.41 3.72 12.99
CA ASP A 236 10.37 3.55 11.98
C ASP A 236 10.42 4.74 10.99
N HIS A 237 9.68 4.66 9.88
CA HIS A 237 9.60 5.70 8.87
C HIS A 237 8.13 6.04 8.51
N ASP A 238 7.75 7.28 8.78
CA ASP A 238 6.43 7.81 8.39
C ASP A 238 6.54 8.55 7.06
N PHE A 239 6.04 7.92 5.99
CA PHE A 239 6.04 8.57 4.67
C PHE A 239 5.19 9.85 4.62
N ARG A 240 4.26 10.06 5.56
CA ARG A 240 3.48 11.31 5.66
C ARG A 240 4.25 12.43 6.34
N ARG A 241 5.29 12.09 7.11
CA ARG A 241 6.22 13.03 7.78
C ARG A 241 7.65 12.54 7.61
N PRO A 242 8.19 12.50 6.38
CA PRO A 242 9.45 11.80 6.08
C PRO A 242 10.68 12.40 6.77
N ALA A 243 10.63 13.68 7.14
CA ALA A 243 11.69 14.36 7.89
C ALA A 243 11.61 14.17 9.41
N PHE A 244 10.49 13.65 9.93
CA PHE A 244 10.30 13.47 11.37
C PHE A 244 10.97 12.18 11.85
N PRO A 245 11.96 12.26 12.75
CA PRO A 245 12.68 11.07 13.20
C PRO A 245 11.85 10.30 14.23
N LEU A 246 11.18 9.23 13.80
CA LEU A 246 10.51 8.31 14.71
C LEU A 246 11.55 7.49 15.47
N ALA A 247 11.52 7.59 16.79
CA ALA A 247 12.46 6.92 17.71
C ALA A 247 11.78 6.61 19.05
N GLY A 248 11.71 5.34 19.39
CA GLY A 248 11.17 4.83 20.63
C GLY A 248 12.35 4.34 21.44
N GLU A 249 12.73 5.10 22.46
CA GLU A 249 13.88 4.80 23.31
C GLU A 249 13.36 4.45 24.71
N ALA A 250 13.68 3.23 25.17
CA ALA A 250 13.40 2.82 26.53
C ALA A 250 14.31 3.55 27.52
N GLN A 251 13.86 3.69 28.77
CA GLN A 251 14.73 4.18 29.83
C GLN A 251 15.89 3.19 30.04
N LYS A 252 17.12 3.69 29.92
CA LYS A 252 18.33 2.86 30.08
C LYS A 252 18.45 2.33 31.51
N ALA A 253 18.88 1.08 31.62
CA ALA A 253 19.31 0.48 32.87
C ALA A 253 20.61 1.14 33.36
N PRO A 254 21.02 0.94 34.64
CA PRO A 254 22.31 1.39 35.14
C PRO A 254 23.50 0.73 34.41
N ALA A 255 24.66 1.38 34.47
CA ALA A 255 25.92 0.83 33.95
C ALA A 255 26.31 -0.47 34.68
N PRO A 256 26.96 -1.43 33.99
CA PRO A 256 27.46 -1.36 32.61
C PRO A 256 26.45 -1.78 31.53
N GLU A 257 25.25 -2.22 31.92
CA GLU A 257 24.26 -2.78 31.00
C GLU A 257 23.64 -1.71 30.08
N ASP A 258 23.74 -0.43 30.45
CA ASP A 258 23.33 0.73 29.65
C ASP A 258 23.96 0.79 28.25
N LYS A 259 25.09 0.12 28.06
CA LYS A 259 25.80 -0.02 26.76
C LYS A 259 25.34 -1.20 25.91
N TYR A 260 24.61 -2.16 26.49
CA TYR A 260 24.15 -3.35 25.78
C TYR A 260 22.82 -3.04 25.08
N GLU A 261 22.89 -2.22 24.05
CA GLU A 261 21.73 -1.75 23.30
C GLU A 261 21.22 -2.80 22.31
N GLN A 262 19.91 -3.03 22.32
CA GLN A 262 19.18 -3.68 21.24
C GLN A 262 18.54 -2.61 20.36
N TYR A 263 19.04 -2.47 19.13
CA TYR A 263 18.57 -1.46 18.17
C TYR A 263 17.83 -2.13 17.02
N HIS A 264 16.57 -1.73 16.80
CA HIS A 264 15.69 -2.33 15.79
C HIS A 264 15.08 -1.28 14.87
N TYR A 265 15.11 -1.53 13.57
CA TYR A 265 14.27 -0.83 12.59
C TYR A 265 13.04 -1.70 12.29
N ARG A 266 11.83 -1.16 12.52
CA ARG A 266 10.57 -1.89 12.41
C ARG A 266 9.50 -1.01 11.75
N PRO A 267 9.26 -1.18 10.43
CA PRO A 267 8.22 -0.46 9.72
C PRO A 267 6.84 -0.63 10.37
N GLY A 268 6.14 0.48 10.60
CA GLY A 268 4.79 0.50 11.19
C GLY A 268 4.73 0.22 12.69
N ALA A 269 5.86 0.13 13.40
CA ALA A 269 5.88 -0.05 14.85
C ALA A 269 5.25 1.10 15.63
N PHE A 270 5.10 2.28 15.02
CA PHE A 270 4.48 3.46 15.63
C PHE A 270 3.05 3.67 15.15
N LEU A 271 2.58 2.86 14.19
CA LEU A 271 1.35 3.08 13.44
C LEU A 271 0.14 2.53 14.21
N ILE A 272 -0.71 3.44 14.68
CA ILE A 272 -1.95 3.10 15.40
C ILE A 272 -3.13 3.90 14.89
N HIS A 273 -4.32 3.37 15.13
CA HIS A 273 -5.57 4.08 14.90
C HIS A 273 -5.83 5.04 16.06
N ALA A 274 -5.90 6.33 15.75
CA ALA A 274 -6.21 7.39 16.68
C ALA A 274 -7.73 7.60 16.76
N ASP A 275 -8.33 7.25 17.90
CA ASP A 275 -9.71 7.67 18.16
C ASP A 275 -9.76 9.21 18.23
N LYS A 276 -10.72 9.81 17.54
CA LYS A 276 -10.88 11.28 17.38
C LYS A 276 -10.79 12.01 18.74
N GLY A 277 -9.62 12.52 19.08
CA GLY A 277 -9.38 13.09 20.40
C GLY A 277 -7.99 13.71 20.57
N GLY A 278 -7.69 14.74 19.79
CA GLY A 278 -6.52 15.58 19.99
C GLY A 278 -6.64 16.83 19.12
N GLY A 279 -7.04 17.94 19.73
CA GLY A 279 -7.39 19.18 19.04
C GLY A 279 -6.24 19.76 18.21
N ALA A 280 -6.37 19.65 16.89
CA ALA A 280 -6.12 20.66 15.87
C ALA A 280 -6.43 20.01 14.51
N PRO A 281 -7.15 20.68 13.58
CA PRO A 281 -7.14 20.26 12.20
C PRO A 281 -5.73 20.53 11.66
N VAL A 282 -4.87 19.52 11.71
CA VAL A 282 -3.64 19.56 10.91
C VAL A 282 -4.11 19.41 9.47
N ALA A 283 -3.75 20.35 8.60
CA ALA A 283 -4.16 20.44 7.19
C ALA A 283 -3.73 19.24 6.30
N ASN A 284 -3.33 18.11 6.91
CA ASN A 284 -2.83 16.88 6.28
C ASN A 284 -3.59 15.64 6.81
N ALA A 285 -4.88 15.75 7.13
CA ALA A 285 -5.75 14.59 7.33
C ALA A 285 -6.07 14.01 5.94
N ALA A 286 -5.25 13.05 5.55
CA ALA A 286 -5.10 12.50 4.22
C ALA A 286 -5.27 10.97 4.32
N ASP A 287 -6.52 10.61 4.59
CA ASP A 287 -7.20 9.38 4.21
C ASP A 287 -8.69 9.70 4.29
N ASP A 288 -9.51 9.04 3.49
CA ASP A 288 -10.98 9.18 3.52
C ASP A 288 -11.60 8.87 4.89
N LYS A 289 -10.80 8.33 5.82
CA LYS A 289 -11.17 8.09 7.22
C LYS A 289 -10.37 8.88 8.26
N GLY A 290 -9.24 9.51 7.95
CA GLY A 290 -8.46 10.35 8.88
C GLY A 290 -7.82 9.64 10.09
N VAL A 291 -7.84 8.30 10.17
CA VAL A 291 -7.82 7.64 11.50
C VAL A 291 -6.50 7.00 11.90
N VAL A 292 -5.55 6.77 11.00
CA VAL A 292 -4.31 6.06 11.35
C VAL A 292 -3.09 6.96 11.23
N ARG A 293 -2.24 6.96 12.26
CA ARG A 293 -1.04 7.79 12.33
C ARG A 293 0.09 7.15 13.14
N HIS A 294 1.32 7.56 12.85
CA HIS A 294 2.49 7.18 13.64
C HIS A 294 2.56 8.03 14.91
N GLU A 295 2.52 7.39 16.08
CA GLU A 295 2.50 8.06 17.39
C GLU A 295 3.78 7.76 18.17
N GLN A 296 4.58 8.79 18.45
CA GLN A 296 5.83 8.66 19.21
C GLN A 296 5.63 7.98 20.57
N PRO A 297 4.60 8.33 21.38
CA PRO A 297 4.40 7.71 22.68
C PRO A 297 4.16 6.21 22.58
N PHE A 298 3.49 5.74 21.52
CA PHE A 298 3.24 4.33 21.32
C PHE A 298 4.53 3.55 21.05
N GLY A 299 5.37 4.03 20.13
CA GLY A 299 6.65 3.39 19.84
C GLY A 299 7.64 3.44 21.01
N ARG A 300 7.62 4.51 21.82
CA ARG A 300 8.35 4.54 23.10
C ARG A 300 7.84 3.49 24.08
N GLY A 301 6.53 3.38 24.26
CA GLY A 301 5.94 2.36 25.13
C GLY A 301 6.23 0.93 24.66
N LEU A 302 6.31 0.71 23.34
CA LEU A 302 6.75 -0.57 22.79
C LEU A 302 8.22 -0.87 23.14
N ALA A 303 9.13 0.12 22.99
CA ALA A 303 10.54 -0.05 23.38
C ALA A 303 10.69 -0.33 24.89
N GLU A 304 9.95 0.38 25.74
CA GLU A 304 9.93 0.15 27.20
C GLU A 304 9.44 -1.26 27.55
N ARG A 305 8.36 -1.73 26.92
CA ARG A 305 7.89 -3.11 27.09
C ARG A 305 8.92 -4.12 26.59
N SER A 306 9.57 -3.86 25.47
CA SER A 306 10.58 -4.78 24.93
C SER A 306 11.80 -4.90 25.84
N LEU A 307 12.32 -3.77 26.36
CA LEU A 307 13.42 -3.80 27.31
C LEU A 307 13.01 -4.52 28.60
N GLY A 308 11.79 -4.28 29.10
CA GLY A 308 11.29 -4.95 30.28
C GLY A 308 11.12 -6.46 30.09
N ALA A 309 10.67 -6.91 28.92
CA ALA A 309 10.56 -8.32 28.57
C ALA A 309 11.94 -9.03 28.51
N GLU A 310 12.95 -8.39 27.93
CA GLU A 310 14.34 -8.89 27.91
C GLU A 310 14.96 -8.96 29.32
N ARG A 311 14.48 -8.15 30.25
CA ARG A 311 15.04 -8.04 31.61
C ARG A 311 14.21 -8.74 32.68
N VAL A 312 13.06 -9.31 32.32
CA VAL A 312 12.05 -9.80 33.28
C VAL A 312 12.64 -10.84 34.22
N ASP A 313 13.52 -11.71 33.72
CA ASP A 313 14.12 -12.81 34.47
C ASP A 313 15.58 -12.56 34.87
N ARG A 314 16.03 -11.30 34.79
CA ARG A 314 17.37 -10.86 35.22
C ARG A 314 17.69 -11.28 36.66
N ARG A 315 16.68 -11.23 37.53
CA ARG A 315 16.75 -11.67 38.93
C ARG A 315 15.67 -12.71 39.16
N ALA A 316 16.08 -13.91 39.52
CA ALA A 316 15.16 -15.01 39.75
C ALA A 316 15.58 -15.80 40.98
N ILE A 317 14.61 -16.50 41.57
CA ILE A 317 14.86 -17.55 42.54
C ILE A 317 14.30 -18.87 42.02
N SER A 318 14.99 -19.96 42.29
CA SER A 318 14.41 -21.31 42.29
C SER A 318 14.33 -21.83 43.71
N PHE A 319 13.35 -22.68 43.99
CA PHE A 319 13.13 -23.24 45.32
C PHE A 319 12.43 -24.59 45.24
N GLU A 320 12.57 -25.37 46.30
CA GLU A 320 11.77 -26.55 46.58
C GLU A 320 10.76 -26.22 47.68
N THR A 321 9.62 -26.91 47.70
CA THR A 321 8.58 -26.66 48.70
C THR A 321 7.80 -27.92 49.03
N ASN A 322 7.08 -27.90 50.14
CA ASN A 322 6.10 -28.91 50.52
C ASN A 322 4.64 -28.41 50.39
N THR A 323 4.41 -27.21 49.84
CA THR A 323 3.06 -26.69 49.61
C THR A 323 2.56 -26.95 48.18
N ILE A 324 1.30 -27.37 48.07
CA ILE A 324 0.66 -27.69 46.78
C ILE A 324 -0.03 -26.48 46.16
N ASP A 325 -0.36 -25.46 46.95
CA ASP A 325 -1.19 -24.31 46.56
C ASP A 325 -0.43 -23.19 45.80
N LEU A 326 0.67 -23.56 45.12
CA LEU A 326 1.41 -22.66 44.24
C LEU A 326 1.12 -23.01 42.78
N TRP A 327 1.05 -21.96 41.95
CA TRP A 327 0.96 -22.05 40.50
C TRP A 327 1.49 -20.75 39.86
N PRO A 328 1.79 -20.76 38.56
CA PRO A 328 2.24 -19.56 37.85
C PRO A 328 1.24 -18.40 37.98
N GLY A 329 1.69 -17.26 38.51
CA GLY A 329 0.86 -16.09 38.79
C GLY A 329 0.63 -15.80 40.27
N VAL A 330 0.90 -16.74 41.18
CA VAL A 330 0.85 -16.51 42.63
C VAL A 330 1.98 -15.59 43.07
N VAL A 331 1.69 -14.63 43.95
CA VAL A 331 2.71 -13.80 44.60
C VAL A 331 2.88 -14.28 46.04
N LEU A 332 4.09 -14.70 46.42
CA LEU A 332 4.40 -15.20 47.75
C LEU A 332 5.49 -14.35 48.43
N CYS A 333 5.64 -14.57 49.74
CA CYS A 333 6.78 -14.09 50.53
C CYS A 333 7.47 -15.29 51.18
N ILE A 334 8.79 -15.20 51.32
CA ILE A 334 9.61 -16.18 52.04
C ILE A 334 10.12 -15.50 53.30
N ASP A 335 9.78 -16.04 54.47
CA ASP A 335 10.20 -15.49 55.76
C ASP A 335 11.39 -16.26 56.33
N GLY A 336 12.30 -15.55 57.00
CA GLY A 336 13.46 -16.12 57.66
C GLY A 336 14.61 -16.52 56.73
N HIS A 337 14.58 -16.11 55.46
CA HIS A 337 15.70 -16.34 54.54
C HIS A 337 16.88 -15.39 54.89
N PRO A 338 18.13 -15.89 54.97
CA PRO A 338 19.26 -15.09 55.46
C PRO A 338 19.77 -14.03 54.46
N HIS A 339 19.43 -14.17 53.17
CA HIS A 339 19.89 -13.25 52.12
C HIS A 339 19.05 -11.96 52.06
N PRO A 340 19.67 -10.76 52.07
CA PRO A 340 18.95 -9.48 52.20
C PRO A 340 18.04 -9.13 51.02
N GLU A 341 18.30 -9.65 49.82
CA GLU A 341 17.37 -9.47 48.69
C GLU A 341 16.04 -10.24 48.88
N ILE A 342 16.02 -11.27 49.72
CA ILE A 342 14.84 -12.09 50.03
C ILE A 342 14.48 -11.84 51.51
N ALA A 343 14.42 -10.57 51.90
CA ALA A 343 14.01 -10.20 53.25
C ALA A 343 12.50 -10.48 53.45
N ASP A 344 12.09 -10.63 54.71
CA ASP A 344 10.68 -10.82 55.09
C ASP A 344 9.77 -9.78 54.41
N GLY A 345 8.67 -10.24 53.84
CA GLY A 345 7.74 -9.40 53.08
C GLY A 345 8.16 -9.07 51.64
N THR A 346 9.31 -9.57 51.15
CA THR A 346 9.68 -9.46 49.72
C THR A 346 8.69 -10.22 48.86
N ARG A 347 8.05 -9.53 47.93
CA ARG A 347 7.05 -10.09 47.01
C ARG A 347 7.74 -10.81 45.86
N LEU A 348 7.41 -12.09 45.69
CA LEU A 348 7.98 -12.98 44.67
C LEU A 348 6.84 -13.55 43.82
N LEU A 349 6.86 -13.29 42.52
CA LEU A 349 5.90 -13.81 41.56
C LEU A 349 6.35 -15.19 41.07
N VAL A 350 5.60 -16.24 41.39
CA VAL A 350 5.82 -17.59 40.86
C VAL A 350 5.59 -17.57 39.35
N THR A 351 6.61 -17.93 38.59
CA THR A 351 6.54 -17.97 37.12
C THR A 351 6.57 -19.37 36.55
N GLU A 352 7.12 -20.34 37.28
CA GLU A 352 7.16 -21.75 36.90
C GLU A 352 6.90 -22.60 38.14
N PHE A 353 6.18 -23.71 37.99
CA PHE A 353 5.93 -24.65 39.07
C PHE A 353 5.85 -26.07 38.52
N SER A 354 6.48 -27.00 39.21
CA SER A 354 6.51 -28.42 38.86
C SER A 354 6.19 -29.30 40.07
N ILE A 355 5.37 -30.31 39.85
CA ILE A 355 4.96 -31.30 40.87
C ILE A 355 5.17 -32.67 40.28
N GLU A 356 5.92 -33.54 40.96
CA GLU A 356 6.03 -34.95 40.63
C GLU A 356 5.77 -35.83 41.84
N GLY A 357 5.05 -36.94 41.64
CA GLY A 357 4.73 -37.82 42.75
C GLY A 357 4.15 -39.16 42.35
N THR A 358 4.05 -40.03 43.36
CA THR A 358 3.31 -41.30 43.31
C THR A 358 2.26 -41.31 44.44
N PRO A 359 1.27 -42.22 44.41
CA PRO A 359 0.31 -42.36 45.51
C PRO A 359 0.93 -42.77 46.86
N ALA A 360 2.14 -43.34 46.87
CA ALA A 360 2.71 -44.04 48.02
C ALA A 360 3.99 -43.41 48.60
N GLU A 361 4.63 -42.48 47.88
CA GLU A 361 5.91 -41.84 48.25
C GLU A 361 5.74 -40.32 48.45
N GLU A 362 6.80 -39.66 48.96
CA GLU A 362 6.86 -38.20 49.07
C GLU A 362 6.94 -37.54 47.69
N TRP A 363 6.24 -36.41 47.53
CA TRP A 363 6.23 -35.65 46.29
C TRP A 363 7.39 -34.67 46.22
N SER A 364 7.90 -34.46 45.02
CA SER A 364 8.85 -33.39 44.73
C SER A 364 8.09 -32.21 44.13
N MET A 365 8.20 -31.05 44.78
CA MET A 365 7.62 -29.80 44.29
C MET A 365 8.69 -28.74 44.23
N SER A 366 8.83 -28.11 43.08
CA SER A 366 9.79 -27.04 42.84
C SER A 366 9.17 -25.92 42.04
N GLY A 367 9.68 -24.71 42.26
CA GLY A 367 9.19 -23.52 41.60
C GLY A 367 10.32 -22.58 41.21
N ARG A 368 9.99 -21.70 40.27
CA ARG A 368 10.79 -20.51 39.94
C ARG A 368 9.94 -19.28 40.19
N ALA A 369 10.50 -18.29 40.85
CA ALA A 369 9.86 -17.01 41.06
C ALA A 369 10.75 -15.84 40.68
N LEU A 370 10.14 -14.74 40.26
CA LEU A 370 10.79 -13.48 39.94
C LEU A 370 10.42 -12.43 40.98
N PHE A 371 11.25 -11.42 41.16
CA PHE A 371 10.93 -10.30 42.05
C PHE A 371 9.75 -9.51 41.49
N ALA A 372 8.73 -9.27 42.32
CA ALA A 372 7.52 -8.55 41.93
C ALA A 372 7.63 -7.02 42.16
N ASP A 373 8.87 -6.50 42.20
CA ASP A 373 9.19 -5.07 42.36
C ASP A 373 9.07 -4.29 41.03
N SER A 374 8.94 -5.01 39.91
CA SER A 374 8.80 -4.47 38.57
C SER A 374 7.73 -5.22 37.77
N PRO A 375 7.17 -4.62 36.72
CA PRO A 375 6.17 -5.27 35.90
C PRO A 375 6.68 -6.55 35.23
N TYR A 376 5.98 -7.66 35.42
CA TYR A 376 6.21 -8.86 34.62
C TYR A 376 5.77 -8.62 33.17
N LEU A 377 6.72 -8.75 32.25
CA LEU A 377 6.49 -8.63 30.81
C LEU A 377 6.89 -9.96 30.15
N PRO A 378 5.99 -10.61 29.39
CA PRO A 378 6.29 -11.88 28.74
C PRO A 378 7.45 -11.72 27.74
N PRO A 379 8.45 -12.64 27.74
CA PRO A 379 9.55 -12.61 26.78
C PRO A 379 9.07 -12.91 25.36
N PHE A 380 9.72 -12.30 24.35
CA PHE A 380 9.40 -12.52 22.93
C PHE A 380 9.91 -13.87 22.43
N ARG A 381 9.20 -14.95 22.76
CA ARG A 381 9.56 -16.31 22.36
C ARG A 381 8.97 -16.68 21.00
N THR A 382 7.83 -16.09 20.64
CA THR A 382 7.09 -16.51 19.46
C THR A 382 7.62 -15.79 18.21
N PRO A 383 8.16 -16.52 17.20
CA PRO A 383 8.68 -15.89 16.00
C PRO A 383 7.61 -15.12 15.23
N ARG A 384 7.95 -13.93 14.73
CA ARG A 384 7.07 -13.20 13.81
C ARG A 384 7.09 -13.86 12.43
N PRO A 385 5.93 -14.03 11.76
CA PRO A 385 5.90 -14.53 10.39
C PRO A 385 6.60 -13.55 9.45
N ARG A 386 7.17 -14.08 8.36
CA ARG A 386 7.81 -13.30 7.29
C ARG A 386 7.28 -13.72 5.93
N VAL A 387 7.13 -12.76 5.03
CA VAL A 387 6.87 -12.98 3.61
C VAL A 387 8.17 -12.87 2.83
N GLU A 388 8.63 -13.98 2.26
CA GLU A 388 9.94 -14.07 1.59
C GLU A 388 9.98 -13.42 0.18
N GLY A 389 8.84 -12.99 -0.36
CA GLY A 389 8.79 -12.46 -1.73
C GLY A 389 7.52 -11.69 -2.04
N ALA A 390 7.39 -11.27 -3.30
CA ALA A 390 6.19 -10.59 -3.77
C ALA A 390 5.06 -11.58 -4.05
N GLN A 391 3.82 -11.13 -3.84
CA GLN A 391 2.61 -11.92 -4.06
C GLN A 391 1.66 -11.20 -4.99
N SER A 392 0.92 -11.95 -5.81
CA SER A 392 -0.18 -11.38 -6.59
C SER A 392 -1.35 -11.01 -5.66
N ALA A 393 -1.97 -9.87 -5.94
CA ALA A 393 -3.23 -9.45 -5.33
C ALA A 393 -4.09 -8.71 -6.36
N THR A 394 -5.40 -8.70 -6.14
CA THR A 394 -6.36 -8.01 -7.01
C THR A 394 -6.70 -6.65 -6.41
N VAL A 395 -6.57 -5.57 -7.17
CA VAL A 395 -6.98 -4.23 -6.73
C VAL A 395 -8.49 -4.19 -6.52
N VAL A 396 -8.92 -3.64 -5.39
CA VAL A 396 -10.34 -3.53 -5.02
C VAL A 396 -10.70 -2.10 -4.63
N GLY A 397 -11.99 -1.80 -4.62
CA GLY A 397 -12.51 -0.48 -4.29
C GLY A 397 -14.02 -0.50 -4.09
N ARG A 398 -14.60 0.68 -3.88
CA ARG A 398 -16.05 0.83 -3.69
C ARG A 398 -16.80 0.36 -4.94
N ALA A 399 -17.96 -0.25 -4.72
CA ALA A 399 -18.83 -0.70 -5.81
C ALA A 399 -19.09 0.42 -6.83
N GLY A 400 -18.91 0.11 -8.12
CA GLY A 400 -19.11 1.05 -9.22
C GLY A 400 -17.92 1.97 -9.53
N GLN A 401 -16.82 1.94 -8.77
CA GLN A 401 -15.61 2.70 -9.09
C GLN A 401 -14.61 1.88 -9.91
N GLU A 402 -14.12 2.45 -11.02
CA GLU A 402 -12.98 1.89 -11.77
C GLU A 402 -11.63 2.21 -11.14
N ILE A 403 -11.53 3.35 -10.45
CA ILE A 403 -10.31 3.84 -9.81
C ILE A 403 -10.67 4.22 -8.38
N HIS A 404 -10.03 3.57 -7.40
CA HIS A 404 -10.23 3.81 -5.97
C HIS A 404 -8.88 4.10 -5.33
N THR A 405 -8.61 5.38 -5.07
CA THR A 405 -7.31 5.86 -4.56
C THR A 405 -7.48 7.03 -3.60
N ASP A 406 -6.44 7.31 -2.82
CA ASP A 406 -6.35 8.48 -1.96
C ASP A 406 -5.32 9.52 -2.48
N GLU A 407 -5.09 10.58 -1.72
CA GLU A 407 -4.16 11.66 -2.08
C GLU A 407 -2.68 11.25 -2.24
N PHE A 408 -2.29 10.07 -1.75
CA PHE A 408 -0.96 9.51 -1.94
C PHE A 408 -0.87 8.51 -3.11
N GLY A 409 -1.96 8.33 -3.87
CA GLY A 409 -2.02 7.36 -4.96
C GLY A 409 -2.01 5.90 -4.47
N ARG A 410 -2.42 5.65 -3.21
CA ARG A 410 -2.52 4.31 -2.64
C ARG A 410 -3.78 3.60 -3.16
N VAL A 411 -3.79 2.27 -3.12
CA VAL A 411 -4.97 1.46 -3.45
C VAL A 411 -5.20 0.40 -2.39
N ARG A 412 -6.36 -0.26 -2.44
CA ARG A 412 -6.66 -1.45 -1.63
C ARG A 412 -6.61 -2.69 -2.50
N VAL A 413 -6.34 -3.84 -1.90
CA VAL A 413 -6.25 -5.12 -2.62
C VAL A 413 -6.97 -6.24 -1.87
N GLN A 414 -7.38 -7.26 -2.60
CA GLN A 414 -7.73 -8.57 -2.08
C GLN A 414 -6.57 -9.54 -2.35
N PHE A 415 -6.06 -10.18 -1.30
CA PHE A 415 -5.10 -11.27 -1.46
C PHE A 415 -5.81 -12.58 -1.80
N PRO A 416 -5.23 -13.46 -2.64
CA PRO A 416 -5.84 -14.75 -2.98
C PRO A 416 -6.04 -15.69 -1.79
N TRP A 417 -5.20 -15.56 -0.75
CA TRP A 417 -5.29 -16.35 0.47
C TRP A 417 -6.25 -15.76 1.50
N ASP A 418 -6.70 -14.52 1.33
CA ASP A 418 -7.68 -13.91 2.24
C ASP A 418 -9.08 -14.42 1.89
N ARG A 419 -9.58 -15.31 2.75
CA ARG A 419 -10.89 -15.97 2.61
C ARG A 419 -12.04 -15.18 3.23
N GLU A 420 -11.73 -14.20 4.10
CA GLU A 420 -12.74 -13.43 4.84
C GLU A 420 -13.02 -12.07 4.18
N GLY A 421 -12.11 -11.59 3.33
CA GLY A 421 -12.32 -10.41 2.49
C GLY A 421 -13.46 -10.58 1.49
N ARG A 422 -14.14 -9.46 1.19
CA ARG A 422 -15.35 -9.43 0.37
C ARG A 422 -15.13 -8.88 -1.03
N ASN A 423 -13.87 -8.74 -1.46
CA ASN A 423 -13.48 -8.06 -2.69
C ASN A 423 -14.02 -6.62 -2.79
N ASP A 424 -14.00 -5.88 -1.68
CA ASP A 424 -14.53 -4.52 -1.56
C ASP A 424 -13.49 -3.54 -0.97
N ASP A 425 -13.87 -2.29 -0.74
CA ASP A 425 -12.99 -1.29 -0.13
C ASP A 425 -12.68 -1.56 1.36
N ALA A 426 -13.12 -2.68 1.95
CA ALA A 426 -12.76 -3.11 3.29
C ALA A 426 -11.76 -4.28 3.31
N SER A 427 -11.38 -4.85 2.15
CA SER A 427 -10.49 -6.03 2.09
C SER A 427 -9.09 -5.80 2.66
N SER A 428 -8.52 -4.60 2.52
CA SER A 428 -7.18 -4.28 3.05
C SER A 428 -7.06 -2.85 3.56
N CYS A 429 -5.91 -2.57 4.20
CA CYS A 429 -5.45 -1.20 4.43
C CYS A 429 -5.09 -0.51 3.10
N TRP A 430 -4.77 0.78 3.18
CA TRP A 430 -4.27 1.55 2.04
C TRP A 430 -2.80 1.22 1.75
N ILE A 431 -2.53 0.69 0.55
CA ILE A 431 -1.21 0.19 0.14
C ILE A 431 -0.57 1.14 -0.86
N ARG A 432 0.67 1.58 -0.58
CA ARG A 432 1.46 2.42 -1.49
C ARG A 432 1.82 1.69 -2.77
N VAL A 433 1.80 2.42 -3.88
CA VAL A 433 2.11 1.90 -5.22
C VAL A 433 3.43 2.50 -5.70
N SER A 434 4.41 1.64 -5.95
CA SER A 434 5.65 2.01 -6.63
C SER A 434 5.35 2.63 -7.99
N GLN A 435 6.04 3.72 -8.32
CA GLN A 435 5.90 4.43 -9.59
C GLN A 435 7.21 4.34 -10.38
N GLY A 436 7.13 4.48 -11.72
CA GLY A 436 8.32 4.48 -12.58
C GLY A 436 9.31 5.62 -12.28
N TRP A 437 8.79 6.78 -11.83
CA TRP A 437 9.59 7.92 -11.37
C TRP A 437 8.74 8.79 -10.43
N ALA A 438 9.19 9.08 -9.21
CA ALA A 438 8.46 9.93 -8.26
C ALA A 438 9.38 11.01 -7.67
N GLY A 439 9.12 12.27 -7.98
CA GLY A 439 9.81 13.45 -7.45
C GLY A 439 8.84 14.46 -6.82
N THR A 440 9.37 15.55 -6.28
CA THR A 440 8.57 16.59 -5.60
C THR A 440 7.75 17.39 -6.61
N GLY A 441 6.50 16.98 -6.83
CA GLY A 441 5.58 17.64 -7.78
C GLY A 441 5.81 17.28 -9.25
N TYR A 442 6.59 16.24 -9.54
CA TYR A 442 6.85 15.76 -10.90
C TYR A 442 7.10 14.23 -10.90
N GLY A 443 6.98 13.58 -12.05
CA GLY A 443 7.23 12.15 -12.21
C GLY A 443 6.17 11.45 -13.07
N MET A 444 6.11 10.13 -12.95
CA MET A 444 5.10 9.27 -13.55
C MET A 444 4.08 8.85 -12.51
N ILE A 445 2.80 8.91 -12.86
CA ILE A 445 1.72 8.36 -12.03
C ILE A 445 0.81 7.49 -12.89
N VAL A 446 0.79 6.19 -12.59
CA VAL A 446 -0.11 5.23 -13.22
C VAL A 446 -0.82 4.47 -12.11
N LEU A 447 -2.06 4.85 -11.84
CA LEU A 447 -2.85 4.32 -10.73
C LEU A 447 -3.44 2.95 -11.09
N PRO A 448 -3.36 1.94 -10.20
CA PRO A 448 -4.03 0.67 -10.42
C PRO A 448 -5.54 0.85 -10.44
N ARG A 449 -6.20 0.20 -11.40
CA ARG A 449 -7.67 0.17 -11.48
C ARG A 449 -8.23 -1.03 -10.74
N VAL A 450 -9.45 -0.90 -10.23
CA VAL A 450 -10.20 -1.99 -9.60
C VAL A 450 -10.28 -3.17 -10.58
N GLY A 451 -10.03 -4.36 -10.06
CA GLY A 451 -9.91 -5.61 -10.80
C GLY A 451 -8.49 -5.94 -11.23
N GLN A 452 -7.57 -4.95 -11.39
CA GLN A 452 -6.22 -5.22 -11.89
C GLN A 452 -5.38 -6.10 -10.96
N GLU A 453 -4.56 -6.97 -11.52
CA GLU A 453 -3.57 -7.75 -10.77
C GLU A 453 -2.30 -6.93 -10.54
N VAL A 454 -1.85 -6.91 -9.28
CA VAL A 454 -0.64 -6.22 -8.83
C VAL A 454 0.26 -7.18 -8.05
N LEU A 455 1.56 -6.89 -8.06
CA LEU A 455 2.55 -7.59 -7.23
C LEU A 455 2.78 -6.78 -5.96
N VAL A 456 2.56 -7.41 -4.80
CA VAL A 456 2.68 -6.82 -3.47
C VAL A 456 3.92 -7.39 -2.78
N GLY A 457 4.90 -6.54 -2.47
CA GLY A 457 5.99 -6.84 -1.55
C GLY A 457 5.65 -6.41 -0.13
N PHE A 458 6.53 -6.72 0.81
CA PHE A 458 6.33 -6.48 2.25
C PHE A 458 7.59 -5.89 2.86
N LEU A 459 7.51 -4.72 3.50
CA LEU A 459 8.67 -4.04 4.08
C LEU A 459 9.26 -4.88 5.22
N GLU A 460 10.57 -5.14 5.20
CA GLU A 460 11.25 -6.09 6.11
C GLU A 460 10.65 -7.52 6.12
N GLY A 461 9.87 -7.86 5.09
CA GLY A 461 9.10 -9.10 5.04
C GLY A 461 7.91 -9.14 6.02
N ASP A 462 7.56 -8.04 6.68
CA ASP A 462 6.45 -7.98 7.64
C ASP A 462 5.10 -8.04 6.89
N PRO A 463 4.27 -9.10 7.09
CA PRO A 463 2.95 -9.21 6.48
C PRO A 463 2.02 -8.01 6.74
N ASP A 464 2.30 -7.26 7.80
CA ASP A 464 1.51 -6.10 8.22
C ASP A 464 1.89 -4.81 7.46
N GLN A 465 2.93 -4.85 6.62
CA GLN A 465 3.49 -3.69 5.92
C GLN A 465 3.58 -3.92 4.39
N PRO A 466 2.44 -4.11 3.71
CA PRO A 466 2.42 -4.34 2.27
C PRO A 466 2.77 -3.08 1.46
N ILE A 467 3.38 -3.27 0.29
CA ILE A 467 3.66 -2.24 -0.72
C ILE A 467 3.55 -2.84 -2.13
N ILE A 468 2.84 -2.19 -3.04
CA ILE A 468 2.74 -2.63 -4.43
C ILE A 468 4.02 -2.25 -5.17
N VAL A 469 4.70 -3.24 -5.74
CA VAL A 469 6.00 -3.09 -6.42
C VAL A 469 5.93 -3.36 -7.92
N GLY A 470 4.82 -3.91 -8.42
CA GLY A 470 4.68 -4.26 -9.83
C GLY A 470 3.25 -4.54 -10.26
N ARG A 471 3.11 -4.83 -11.55
CA ARG A 471 1.85 -5.14 -12.24
C ARG A 471 2.10 -6.25 -13.24
N VAL A 472 1.10 -7.08 -13.46
CA VAL A 472 1.18 -8.18 -14.41
C VAL A 472 -0.10 -8.27 -15.23
N PHE A 473 0.03 -8.69 -16.49
CA PHE A 473 -1.09 -9.09 -17.32
C PHE A 473 -1.46 -10.56 -17.01
N ASN A 474 -2.73 -10.92 -17.21
CA ASN A 474 -3.24 -12.28 -17.00
C ASN A 474 -4.30 -12.62 -18.06
N ALA A 475 -4.97 -13.77 -17.91
CA ALA A 475 -5.95 -14.25 -18.89
C ALA A 475 -7.14 -13.30 -19.10
N THR A 476 -7.52 -12.56 -18.06
CA THR A 476 -8.63 -11.59 -18.08
C THR A 476 -8.13 -10.20 -18.45
N GLN A 477 -6.98 -9.80 -17.94
CA GLN A 477 -6.29 -8.54 -18.24
C GLN A 477 -5.18 -8.80 -19.24
N GLN A 478 -5.58 -8.90 -20.51
CA GLN A 478 -4.65 -9.25 -21.56
C GLN A 478 -3.74 -8.08 -21.91
N VAL A 479 -2.59 -8.41 -22.49
CA VAL A 479 -1.66 -7.44 -23.07
C VAL A 479 -2.37 -6.59 -24.15
N PRO A 480 -1.97 -5.32 -24.36
CA PRO A 480 -2.66 -4.40 -25.29
C PRO A 480 -2.67 -4.86 -26.75
N TYR A 481 -1.67 -5.64 -27.15
CA TYR A 481 -1.52 -6.23 -28.47
C TYR A 481 -1.35 -7.74 -28.34
N LYS A 482 -1.99 -8.48 -29.24
CA LYS A 482 -1.91 -9.93 -29.26
C LYS A 482 -0.46 -10.43 -29.39
N LEU A 483 -0.04 -11.27 -28.45
CA LEU A 483 1.26 -11.92 -28.43
C LEU A 483 1.13 -13.43 -28.74
N PRO A 484 2.15 -14.06 -29.36
CA PRO A 484 3.46 -13.51 -29.74
C PRO A 484 3.49 -12.79 -31.12
N GLU A 485 2.33 -12.54 -31.73
CA GLU A 485 2.21 -11.93 -33.07
C GLU A 485 2.89 -10.55 -33.17
N HIS A 486 2.65 -9.67 -32.19
CA HIS A 486 3.21 -8.32 -32.16
C HIS A 486 4.37 -8.16 -31.16
N LYS A 487 5.27 -9.15 -31.10
CA LYS A 487 6.39 -9.20 -30.14
C LYS A 487 7.43 -8.07 -30.25
N THR A 488 7.42 -7.31 -31.34
CA THR A 488 8.30 -6.16 -31.59
C THR A 488 7.65 -4.82 -31.23
N ARG A 489 6.42 -4.84 -30.67
CA ARG A 489 5.73 -3.62 -30.23
C ARG A 489 5.95 -3.34 -28.75
N SER A 490 6.27 -2.09 -28.45
CA SER A 490 6.30 -1.52 -27.10
C SER A 490 5.28 -0.39 -27.02
N THR A 491 4.45 -0.33 -25.98
CA THR A 491 3.37 0.67 -25.92
C THR A 491 3.06 1.15 -24.51
N TRP A 492 2.62 2.41 -24.41
CA TRP A 492 1.84 2.93 -23.30
C TRP A 492 0.45 3.29 -23.81
N LYS A 493 -0.52 2.42 -23.49
CA LYS A 493 -1.92 2.56 -23.91
C LYS A 493 -2.81 2.75 -22.70
N SER A 494 -3.58 3.84 -22.69
CA SER A 494 -4.57 4.11 -21.64
C SER A 494 -5.94 3.54 -22.02
N ASP A 495 -6.91 3.70 -21.13
CA ASP A 495 -8.33 3.49 -21.43
C ASP A 495 -9.12 4.62 -20.78
N SER A 496 -10.14 5.12 -21.47
CA SER A 496 -10.98 6.20 -20.95
C SER A 496 -11.72 5.74 -19.69
N SER A 497 -11.94 6.64 -18.75
CA SER A 497 -12.62 6.34 -17.48
C SER A 497 -13.59 7.49 -17.15
N GLN A 498 -14.80 7.24 -16.65
CA GLN A 498 -15.42 5.92 -16.39
C GLN A 498 -16.21 5.39 -17.61
N GLY A 499 -16.35 4.07 -17.71
CA GLY A 499 -17.20 3.38 -18.68
C GLY A 499 -16.49 2.82 -19.91
N GLY A 500 -15.17 3.06 -20.06
CA GLY A 500 -14.36 2.62 -21.20
C GLY A 500 -14.85 3.09 -22.58
N GLY A 501 -14.07 2.80 -23.63
CA GLY A 501 -14.53 2.97 -25.02
C GLY A 501 -13.66 3.88 -25.91
N GLY A 502 -12.55 4.40 -25.41
CA GLY A 502 -11.58 5.21 -26.15
C GLY A 502 -10.22 5.22 -25.45
N PHE A 503 -9.13 5.55 -26.15
CA PHE A 503 -7.78 5.45 -25.59
C PHE A 503 -6.79 6.48 -26.12
N ASN A 504 -5.81 6.82 -25.28
CA ASN A 504 -4.60 7.52 -25.69
C ASN A 504 -3.46 6.49 -25.78
N GLU A 505 -2.53 6.69 -26.72
CA GLU A 505 -1.45 5.74 -26.94
C GLU A 505 -0.18 6.40 -27.46
N ILE A 506 0.96 5.93 -26.95
CA ILE A 506 2.27 6.06 -27.61
C ILE A 506 2.80 4.63 -27.82
N MET A 507 3.04 4.26 -29.07
CA MET A 507 3.49 2.92 -29.46
C MET A 507 4.71 3.01 -30.38
N PHE A 508 5.66 2.09 -30.15
CA PHE A 508 6.86 1.88 -30.95
C PHE A 508 6.79 0.47 -31.57
N GLU A 509 6.92 0.39 -32.89
CA GLU A 509 7.10 -0.86 -33.65
C GLU A 509 8.55 -0.93 -34.11
N ASP A 510 9.26 -1.96 -33.67
CA ASP A 510 10.67 -2.20 -33.98
C ASP A 510 10.86 -3.30 -35.04
N LEU A 511 9.80 -3.68 -35.77
CA LEU A 511 9.93 -4.61 -36.89
C LEU A 511 10.75 -3.98 -38.01
N LYS A 512 11.93 -4.56 -38.27
CA LYS A 512 12.88 -4.07 -39.27
C LYS A 512 12.25 -3.84 -40.65
N GLY A 513 12.41 -2.63 -41.19
CA GLY A 513 11.85 -2.20 -42.47
C GLY A 513 10.38 -1.81 -42.42
N GLN A 514 9.75 -1.86 -41.25
CA GLN A 514 8.36 -1.48 -40.97
C GLN A 514 8.27 -0.71 -39.64
N GLU A 515 9.36 -0.04 -39.24
CA GLU A 515 9.44 0.70 -37.99
C GLU A 515 8.39 1.82 -37.96
N LEU A 516 7.74 2.00 -36.82
CA LEU A 516 6.67 3.01 -36.65
C LEU A 516 6.68 3.58 -35.23
N VAL A 517 6.58 4.91 -35.14
CA VAL A 517 6.15 5.60 -33.91
C VAL A 517 4.71 6.05 -34.14
N TRP A 518 3.79 5.54 -33.32
CA TRP A 518 2.37 5.87 -33.36
C TRP A 518 1.98 6.68 -32.12
N GLU A 519 1.34 7.82 -32.34
CA GLU A 519 0.78 8.66 -31.30
C GLU A 519 -0.72 8.86 -31.56
N GLN A 520 -1.55 8.47 -30.60
CA GLN A 520 -2.99 8.68 -30.65
C GLN A 520 -3.46 9.49 -29.43
N ALA A 521 -4.24 10.54 -29.70
CA ALA A 521 -5.01 11.24 -28.69
C ALA A 521 -6.50 10.96 -28.94
N GLU A 522 -7.22 10.48 -27.92
CA GLU A 522 -8.65 10.17 -28.02
C GLU A 522 -9.49 11.41 -28.34
N ARG A 523 -9.10 12.58 -27.79
CA ARG A 523 -9.85 13.82 -27.92
C ARG A 523 -8.98 15.01 -28.33
N ASN A 524 -8.33 15.64 -27.36
CA ASN A 524 -7.56 16.87 -27.59
C ASN A 524 -6.07 16.56 -27.47
N ARG A 525 -5.27 17.00 -28.45
CA ARG A 525 -3.80 17.03 -28.37
C ARG A 525 -3.33 18.48 -28.25
N ARG A 526 -2.60 18.80 -27.19
CA ARG A 526 -1.96 20.11 -27.01
C ARG A 526 -0.45 19.93 -26.90
N ARG A 527 0.30 20.75 -27.63
CA ARG A 527 1.77 20.77 -27.59
C ARG A 527 2.24 22.19 -27.28
N LEU A 528 3.17 22.30 -26.33
CA LEU A 528 3.82 23.55 -25.96
C LEU A 528 5.34 23.35 -25.97
N VAL A 529 6.03 24.10 -26.84
CA VAL A 529 7.50 24.16 -26.89
C VAL A 529 7.91 25.55 -26.45
N LYS A 530 8.70 25.65 -25.37
CA LYS A 530 9.06 26.94 -24.77
C LYS A 530 10.22 27.66 -25.46
N ASN A 531 10.96 26.96 -26.31
CA ASN A 531 12.08 27.51 -27.06
C ASN A 531 11.93 27.09 -28.53
N ASP A 532 12.84 26.25 -29.02
CA ASP A 532 12.88 25.89 -30.43
C ASP A 532 12.24 24.53 -30.70
N GLU A 533 11.49 24.45 -31.80
CA GLU A 533 11.01 23.20 -32.38
C GLU A 533 11.69 22.98 -33.74
N THR A 534 12.24 21.77 -33.94
CA THR A 534 12.80 21.33 -35.22
C THR A 534 12.12 20.03 -35.65
N ILE A 535 11.63 19.99 -36.89
CA ILE A 535 11.08 18.77 -37.52
C ILE A 535 11.89 18.48 -38.79
N THR A 536 12.43 17.27 -38.89
CA THR A 536 13.10 16.78 -40.10
C THR A 536 12.39 15.53 -40.58
N ILE A 537 11.91 15.55 -41.83
CA ILE A 537 11.26 14.41 -42.47
C ILE A 537 12.15 13.92 -43.62
N GLY A 538 12.60 12.66 -43.54
CA GLY A 538 13.53 12.10 -44.52
C GLY A 538 12.91 11.69 -45.86
N HIS A 539 11.58 11.58 -45.91
CA HIS A 539 10.80 11.28 -47.11
C HIS A 539 9.56 12.17 -47.15
N ASP A 540 8.35 11.62 -46.98
CA ASP A 540 7.10 12.35 -47.15
C ASP A 540 6.43 12.75 -45.82
N ARG A 541 5.74 13.89 -45.82
CA ARG A 541 4.82 14.33 -44.77
C ARG A 541 3.42 14.48 -45.35
N HIS A 542 2.44 13.81 -44.74
CA HIS A 542 1.02 14.01 -45.02
C HIS A 542 0.33 14.66 -43.83
N LEU A 543 -0.43 15.73 -44.08
CA LEU A 543 -1.27 16.39 -43.08
C LEU A 543 -2.70 16.45 -43.61
N LEU A 544 -3.65 16.00 -42.80
CA LEU A 544 -5.08 16.11 -43.08
C LEU A 544 -5.78 16.76 -41.89
N VAL A 545 -6.29 17.97 -42.10
CA VAL A 545 -7.19 18.64 -41.16
C VAL A 545 -8.58 18.63 -41.78
N LYS A 546 -9.56 18.04 -41.08
CA LYS A 546 -10.92 17.85 -41.60
C LYS A 546 -11.81 19.08 -41.43
N ASN A 547 -11.46 19.95 -40.50
CA ASN A 547 -12.17 21.20 -40.23
C ASN A 547 -11.18 22.37 -40.40
N ASP A 548 -11.01 23.20 -39.39
CA ASP A 548 -10.19 24.41 -39.48
C ASP A 548 -8.74 24.19 -39.02
N GLU A 549 -7.81 24.78 -39.76
CA GLU A 549 -6.40 24.94 -39.38
C GLU A 549 -6.09 26.44 -39.25
N GLN A 550 -5.40 26.81 -38.16
CA GLN A 550 -4.96 28.18 -37.93
C GLN A 550 -3.46 28.17 -37.61
N GLU A 551 -2.68 28.94 -38.37
CA GLU A 551 -1.24 29.12 -38.17
C GLU A 551 -0.94 30.60 -37.96
N ARG A 552 -0.19 30.93 -36.90
CA ARG A 552 0.21 32.30 -36.58
C ARG A 552 1.71 32.37 -36.32
N THR A 553 2.41 33.12 -37.17
CA THR A 553 3.84 33.44 -37.00
C THR A 553 3.98 34.93 -36.70
N LEU A 554 4.45 35.30 -35.50
CA LEU A 554 4.68 36.71 -35.12
C LEU A 554 5.98 37.27 -35.71
N GLY A 555 6.97 36.42 -35.92
CA GLY A 555 8.24 36.77 -36.54
C GLY A 555 8.20 36.57 -38.05
N ASN A 556 9.27 36.02 -38.59
CA ASN A 556 9.39 35.77 -40.03
C ASN A 556 8.97 34.34 -40.38
N LEU A 557 8.11 34.18 -41.38
CA LEU A 557 7.90 32.92 -42.07
C LEU A 557 8.78 32.87 -43.33
N LYS A 558 9.63 31.85 -43.45
CA LYS A 558 10.43 31.59 -44.65
C LYS A 558 10.08 30.21 -45.21
N VAL A 559 9.61 30.17 -46.44
CA VAL A 559 9.26 28.93 -47.14
C VAL A 559 10.17 28.77 -48.35
N TYR A 560 10.81 27.60 -48.47
CA TYR A 560 11.58 27.21 -49.65
C TYR A 560 11.00 25.92 -50.21
N VAL A 561 10.68 25.93 -51.51
CA VAL A 561 10.19 24.76 -52.24
C VAL A 561 11.15 24.48 -53.39
N GLY A 562 11.82 23.33 -53.37
CA GLY A 562 12.86 23.00 -54.34
C GLY A 562 12.34 22.49 -55.70
N LYS A 563 11.06 22.14 -55.78
CA LYS A 563 10.36 21.69 -57.00
C LYS A 563 9.07 22.51 -57.17
N ASP A 564 7.93 21.83 -57.22
CA ASP A 564 6.64 22.46 -57.48
C ASP A 564 5.90 22.80 -56.19
N GLN A 565 5.15 23.90 -56.21
CA GLN A 565 4.21 24.27 -55.18
C GLN A 565 2.83 24.45 -55.82
N ASP A 566 1.92 23.52 -55.56
CA ASP A 566 0.52 23.62 -55.99
C ASP A 566 -0.35 24.11 -54.82
N ILE A 567 -1.07 25.21 -55.04
CA ILE A 567 -2.01 25.78 -54.07
C ILE A 567 -3.39 25.84 -54.73
N VAL A 568 -4.35 25.10 -54.17
CA VAL A 568 -5.74 25.09 -54.64
C VAL A 568 -6.63 25.66 -53.54
N ILE A 569 -7.26 26.81 -53.82
CA ILE A 569 -8.19 27.47 -52.92
C ILE A 569 -9.57 27.43 -53.58
N LYS A 570 -10.52 26.72 -52.95
CA LYS A 570 -11.85 26.49 -53.55
C LYS A 570 -12.84 27.64 -53.35
N GLN A 571 -12.64 28.45 -52.31
CA GLN A 571 -13.47 29.60 -52.00
C GLN A 571 -12.65 30.88 -52.24
N GLU A 572 -12.22 31.55 -51.18
CA GLU A 572 -11.58 32.86 -51.27
C GLU A 572 -10.13 32.82 -50.80
N LYS A 573 -9.25 33.56 -51.49
CA LYS A 573 -7.92 33.94 -51.01
C LYS A 573 -7.93 35.43 -50.73
N ARG A 574 -7.62 35.83 -49.49
CA ARG A 574 -7.41 37.24 -49.12
C ARG A 574 -5.96 37.41 -48.65
N GLU A 575 -5.27 38.41 -49.19
CA GLU A 575 -3.85 38.67 -48.91
C GLU A 575 -3.66 40.17 -48.73
N ARG A 576 -3.16 40.58 -47.55
CA ARG A 576 -2.85 41.97 -47.19
C ARG A 576 -1.36 42.09 -46.89
N VAL A 577 -0.71 43.09 -47.50
CA VAL A 577 0.71 43.38 -47.31
C VAL A 577 0.84 44.86 -46.99
N GLU A 578 1.27 45.20 -45.77
CA GLU A 578 1.41 46.61 -45.33
C GLU A 578 2.72 47.25 -45.78
N GLY A 579 3.75 46.42 -46.00
CA GLY A 579 5.02 46.84 -46.58
C GLY A 579 5.05 46.60 -48.10
N ASN A 580 6.21 46.17 -48.60
CA ASN A 580 6.38 45.90 -50.02
C ASN A 580 6.03 44.44 -50.35
N SER A 581 5.25 44.24 -51.42
CA SER A 581 5.10 42.94 -52.08
C SER A 581 5.97 42.89 -53.33
N HIS A 582 6.95 41.98 -53.35
CA HIS A 582 7.84 41.77 -54.50
C HIS A 582 7.59 40.39 -55.11
N LEU A 583 7.30 40.34 -56.41
CA LEU A 583 7.22 39.11 -57.18
C LEU A 583 8.22 39.15 -58.33
N ARG A 584 9.15 38.18 -58.35
CA ARG A 584 10.05 37.94 -59.48
C ARG A 584 9.79 36.56 -60.04
N VAL A 585 9.44 36.49 -61.32
CA VAL A 585 9.23 35.22 -62.04
C VAL A 585 10.31 35.11 -63.12
N GLY A 586 11.17 34.09 -63.03
CA GLY A 586 12.24 33.86 -64.03
C GLY A 586 11.74 33.28 -65.35
N GLY A 587 10.57 32.62 -65.33
CA GLY A 587 9.91 32.04 -66.50
C GLY A 587 8.68 32.85 -66.94
N LYS A 588 7.55 32.15 -67.11
CA LYS A 588 6.27 32.76 -67.51
C LYS A 588 5.36 32.93 -66.29
N ARG A 589 4.67 34.07 -66.19
CA ARG A 589 3.51 34.27 -65.31
C ARG A 589 2.27 34.35 -66.20
N ASN A 590 1.45 33.30 -66.21
CA ASN A 590 0.17 33.29 -66.92
C ASN A 590 -0.96 33.48 -65.90
N GLN A 591 -1.88 34.40 -66.18
CA GLN A 591 -3.06 34.62 -65.34
C GLN A 591 -4.31 34.59 -66.22
N LYS A 592 -5.30 33.81 -65.82
CA LYS A 592 -6.64 33.80 -66.41
C LYS A 592 -7.62 34.14 -65.31
N ILE A 593 -8.51 35.09 -65.58
CA ILE A 593 -9.53 35.56 -64.65
C ILE A 593 -10.84 35.48 -65.43
N ASP A 594 -11.74 34.57 -65.02
CA ASP A 594 -13.05 34.39 -65.67
C ASP A 594 -14.05 35.48 -65.23
N GLY A 595 -13.82 36.12 -64.08
CA GLY A 595 -14.58 37.27 -63.58
C GLY A 595 -13.90 38.62 -63.83
N SER A 596 -14.07 39.57 -62.91
CA SER A 596 -13.44 40.90 -62.98
C SER A 596 -12.00 40.90 -62.46
N HIS A 597 -11.16 41.75 -63.06
CA HIS A 597 -9.85 42.10 -62.52
C HIS A 597 -9.83 43.60 -62.18
N SER A 598 -9.94 43.91 -60.89
CA SER A 598 -9.95 45.28 -60.37
C SER A 598 -8.57 45.64 -59.80
N VAL A 599 -8.01 46.79 -60.18
CA VAL A 599 -6.72 47.28 -59.69
C VAL A 599 -6.82 48.76 -59.36
N ILE A 600 -6.49 49.12 -58.13
CA ILE A 600 -6.42 50.51 -57.64
C ILE A 600 -4.96 50.79 -57.27
N VAL A 601 -4.39 51.89 -57.77
CA VAL A 601 -3.03 52.32 -57.46
C VAL A 601 -3.10 53.78 -57.01
N GLY A 602 -2.77 54.05 -55.73
CA GLY A 602 -2.84 55.41 -55.16
C GLY A 602 -1.67 56.32 -55.52
N GLY A 603 -0.55 55.73 -55.96
CA GLY A 603 0.62 56.45 -56.48
C GLY A 603 0.85 56.13 -57.95
N ASP A 604 2.11 55.94 -58.34
CA ASP A 604 2.48 55.67 -59.74
C ASP A 604 2.35 54.19 -60.10
N ARG A 605 1.78 53.91 -61.28
CA ARG A 605 1.90 52.60 -61.96
C ARG A 605 2.90 52.73 -63.10
N HIS A 606 4.07 52.09 -62.93
CA HIS A 606 5.06 51.95 -64.01
C HIS A 606 4.97 50.56 -64.63
N GLU A 607 4.86 50.49 -65.96
CA GLU A 607 4.88 49.24 -66.70
C GLU A 607 5.87 49.35 -67.86
N VAL A 608 6.85 48.43 -67.92
CA VAL A 608 7.84 48.35 -69.00
C VAL A 608 7.70 47.00 -69.66
N VAL A 609 7.32 46.99 -70.94
CA VAL A 609 7.11 45.76 -71.71
C VAL A 609 8.12 45.69 -72.85
N GLY A 610 9.04 44.72 -72.79
CA GLY A 610 10.16 44.63 -73.73
C GLY A 610 9.82 44.15 -75.15
N LYS A 611 8.60 43.67 -75.39
CA LYS A 611 8.14 43.23 -76.73
C LYS A 611 6.77 43.81 -77.06
N SER A 612 5.70 43.07 -76.79
CA SER A 612 4.32 43.47 -77.12
C SER A 612 3.50 43.69 -75.86
N HIS A 613 2.92 44.87 -75.73
CA HIS A 613 1.85 45.17 -74.78
C HIS A 613 0.55 45.28 -75.59
N ALA A 614 -0.32 44.27 -75.52
CA ALA A 614 -1.56 44.21 -76.27
C ALA A 614 -2.76 44.36 -75.33
N LEU A 615 -3.61 45.34 -75.59
CA LEU A 615 -4.87 45.56 -74.89
C LEU A 615 -6.01 45.41 -75.90
N ALA A 616 -7.02 44.61 -75.56
CA ALA A 616 -8.23 44.43 -76.34
C ALA A 616 -9.43 44.38 -75.39
N ALA A 617 -10.47 45.15 -75.69
CA ALA A 617 -11.74 45.14 -74.96
C ALA A 617 -12.90 45.03 -75.96
N ALA A 618 -13.98 44.35 -75.56
CA ALA A 618 -15.16 44.19 -76.41
C ALA A 618 -16.00 45.48 -76.50
N GLU A 619 -16.06 46.26 -75.41
CA GLU A 619 -16.84 47.49 -75.35
C GLU A 619 -15.95 48.73 -75.47
N GLU A 620 -15.03 48.95 -74.53
CA GLU A 620 -14.29 50.20 -74.42
C GLU A 620 -12.91 49.99 -73.78
N ILE A 621 -11.89 50.68 -74.32
CA ILE A 621 -10.65 50.98 -73.61
C ILE A 621 -10.65 52.50 -73.35
N HIS A 622 -10.78 52.90 -72.09
CA HIS A 622 -10.77 54.31 -71.70
C HIS A 622 -9.42 54.69 -71.09
N VAL A 623 -8.74 55.66 -71.68
CA VAL A 623 -7.47 56.22 -71.18
C VAL A 623 -7.66 57.72 -70.98
N ALA A 624 -7.57 58.17 -69.72
CA ALA A 624 -7.73 59.57 -69.35
C ALA A 624 -6.57 60.00 -68.43
N ALA A 625 -6.10 61.24 -68.61
CA ALA A 625 -5.06 61.84 -67.78
C ALA A 625 -5.50 63.23 -67.33
N GLY A 626 -5.33 63.55 -66.04
CA GLY A 626 -5.78 64.83 -65.47
C GLY A 626 -4.95 66.05 -65.86
N THR A 627 -3.72 65.85 -66.34
CA THR A 627 -2.80 66.92 -66.75
C THR A 627 -2.34 66.76 -68.20
N ALA A 628 -1.61 65.70 -68.50
CA ALA A 628 -1.11 65.41 -69.84
C ALA A 628 -1.18 63.92 -70.15
N LEU A 629 -1.72 63.59 -71.32
CA LEU A 629 -1.54 62.27 -71.93
C LEU A 629 -0.49 62.41 -73.02
N VAL A 630 0.67 61.80 -72.82
CA VAL A 630 1.77 61.78 -73.79
C VAL A 630 1.88 60.36 -74.34
N ILE A 631 1.66 60.21 -75.65
CA ILE A 631 1.81 58.94 -76.37
C ILE A 631 2.93 59.13 -77.38
N GLU A 632 4.04 58.45 -77.17
CA GLU A 632 5.20 58.50 -78.05
C GLU A 632 5.41 57.15 -78.71
N ALA A 633 5.66 57.17 -80.02
CA ALA A 633 6.08 56.01 -80.76
C ALA A 633 7.30 56.38 -81.62
N ALA A 634 8.34 55.56 -81.56
CA ALA A 634 9.62 55.87 -82.22
C ALA A 634 9.56 55.78 -83.75
N LYS A 635 8.65 54.97 -84.31
CA LYS A 635 8.55 54.72 -85.76
C LYS A 635 7.18 55.04 -86.33
N ASP A 636 6.13 54.66 -85.62
CA ASP A 636 4.76 54.71 -86.12
C ASP A 636 3.78 54.81 -84.96
N LEU A 637 2.95 55.86 -84.96
CA LEU A 637 1.76 55.96 -84.13
C LEU A 637 0.54 56.01 -85.05
N THR A 638 -0.33 55.01 -84.97
CA THR A 638 -1.57 54.97 -85.75
C THR A 638 -2.79 54.89 -84.83
N LEU A 639 -3.71 55.84 -84.99
CA LEU A 639 -5.04 55.84 -84.40
C LEU A 639 -6.05 55.59 -85.52
N LYS A 640 -6.74 54.45 -85.53
CA LYS A 640 -7.61 54.03 -86.63
C LYS A 640 -8.98 53.61 -86.13
N GLY A 641 -10.02 54.03 -86.85
CA GLY A 641 -11.41 53.62 -86.61
C GLY A 641 -12.20 53.50 -87.92
N PRO A 642 -13.50 53.15 -87.86
CA PRO A 642 -14.34 52.92 -89.04
C PRO A 642 -14.53 54.16 -89.94
N GLY A 643 -14.31 55.37 -89.40
CA GLY A 643 -14.40 56.63 -90.13
C GLY A 643 -13.13 57.09 -90.85
N GLY A 644 -11.97 56.50 -90.55
CA GLY A 644 -10.65 56.95 -91.03
C GLY A 644 -9.50 56.63 -90.07
N PHE A 645 -8.33 57.23 -90.29
CA PHE A 645 -7.19 57.12 -89.39
C PHE A 645 -6.37 58.41 -89.30
N ILE A 646 -5.61 58.52 -88.21
CA ILE A 646 -4.49 59.44 -88.03
C ILE A 646 -3.25 58.59 -87.86
N ARG A 647 -2.23 58.82 -88.70
CA ARG A 647 -0.95 58.11 -88.61
C ARG A 647 0.17 59.13 -88.56
N ILE A 648 1.08 58.95 -87.61
CA ILE A 648 2.27 59.76 -87.42
C ILE A 648 3.46 58.83 -87.61
N ASP A 649 4.25 59.07 -88.65
CA ASP A 649 5.46 58.32 -88.95
C ASP A 649 6.58 59.29 -89.40
N ALA A 650 7.72 58.75 -89.84
CA ALA A 650 8.87 59.55 -90.28
C ALA A 650 8.57 60.51 -91.46
N SER A 651 7.46 60.31 -92.18
CA SER A 651 7.06 61.16 -93.32
C SER A 651 6.15 62.34 -92.92
N GLY A 652 5.61 62.35 -91.70
CA GLY A 652 4.76 63.41 -91.17
C GLY A 652 3.43 62.92 -90.62
N ILE A 653 2.45 63.83 -90.48
CA ILE A 653 1.11 63.54 -89.97
C ILE A 653 0.15 63.31 -91.15
N THR A 654 -0.32 62.08 -91.31
CA THR A 654 -1.33 61.71 -92.30
C THR A 654 -2.71 61.63 -91.64
N ILE A 655 -3.65 62.44 -92.12
CA ILE A 655 -5.06 62.42 -91.69
C ILE A 655 -5.92 62.03 -92.89
N ARG A 656 -6.59 60.88 -92.82
CA ARG A 656 -7.45 60.38 -93.91
C ARG A 656 -8.77 59.85 -93.37
N GLY A 657 -9.88 60.47 -93.74
CA GLY A 657 -11.23 60.05 -93.35
C GLY A 657 -12.28 60.38 -94.42
N LYS A 658 -13.50 59.85 -94.28
CA LYS A 658 -14.62 60.15 -95.20
C LYS A 658 -15.01 61.64 -95.19
N VAL A 659 -14.98 62.26 -94.00
CA VAL A 659 -15.16 63.69 -93.75
C VAL A 659 -14.22 64.08 -92.61
N VAL A 660 -13.39 65.10 -92.81
CA VAL A 660 -12.48 65.64 -91.78
C VAL A 660 -13.00 67.04 -91.40
N ARG A 661 -13.48 67.18 -90.17
CA ARG A 661 -13.96 68.47 -89.63
C ARG A 661 -12.86 69.10 -88.79
N ILE A 662 -12.42 70.28 -89.19
CA ILE A 662 -11.43 71.09 -88.45
C ILE A 662 -12.18 72.35 -87.96
N ASN A 663 -12.14 72.63 -86.66
CA ASN A 663 -12.81 73.78 -86.01
C ASN A 663 -14.33 73.91 -86.28
N SER A 664 -15.03 72.80 -86.55
CA SER A 664 -16.47 72.76 -86.87
C SER A 664 -17.18 71.77 -85.95
N GLY A 665 -18.26 72.22 -85.30
CA GLY A 665 -18.88 71.63 -84.11
C GLY A 665 -19.04 70.11 -84.04
N GLY A 666 -18.86 69.59 -82.83
CA GLY A 666 -19.05 68.20 -82.43
C GLY A 666 -18.77 68.07 -80.92
N SER A 667 -19.45 67.14 -80.25
CA SER A 667 -19.16 66.80 -78.86
C SER A 667 -18.10 65.70 -78.79
N PRO A 668 -17.12 65.76 -77.87
CA PRO A 668 -16.22 64.64 -77.64
C PRO A 668 -16.99 63.39 -77.22
N GLY A 669 -16.48 62.21 -77.57
CA GLY A 669 -16.96 60.97 -76.97
C GLY A 669 -16.66 61.00 -75.47
N SER A 670 -17.65 60.70 -74.64
CA SER A 670 -17.46 60.54 -73.19
C SER A 670 -17.13 59.09 -72.89
N GLY A 671 -15.97 58.83 -72.31
CA GLY A 671 -15.67 57.51 -71.75
C GLY A 671 -16.38 57.32 -70.41
N LYS A 672 -16.66 56.08 -70.03
CA LYS A 672 -17.44 55.77 -68.81
C LYS A 672 -16.70 55.96 -67.48
N GLY A 673 -15.46 56.48 -67.49
CA GLY A 673 -14.62 56.56 -66.29
C GLY A 673 -14.20 55.16 -65.78
N ALA A 674 -13.29 55.12 -64.81
CA ALA A 674 -12.92 53.87 -64.13
C ALA A 674 -13.43 53.93 -62.69
N SER A 675 -14.26 52.95 -62.30
CA SER A 675 -14.71 52.75 -60.91
C SER A 675 -14.40 51.31 -60.50
N PRO A 676 -13.12 50.96 -60.34
CA PRO A 676 -12.71 49.62 -59.89
C PRO A 676 -13.39 49.28 -58.57
N GLU A 677 -13.89 48.04 -58.45
CA GLU A 677 -14.40 47.52 -57.19
C GLU A 677 -13.26 47.43 -56.17
N GLU A 678 -13.50 47.91 -54.94
CA GLU A 678 -12.55 47.76 -53.85
C GLU A 678 -12.47 46.29 -53.42
N PRO A 679 -11.28 45.75 -53.13
CA PRO A 679 -11.15 44.41 -52.59
C PRO A 679 -11.78 44.34 -51.21
N ALA A 680 -12.45 43.23 -50.90
CA ALA A 680 -12.88 42.95 -49.54
C ALA A 680 -11.66 42.85 -48.62
N GLU A 681 -11.71 43.54 -47.47
CA GLU A 681 -10.63 43.51 -46.49
C GLU A 681 -10.32 42.07 -46.04
N ALA A 682 -9.02 41.81 -45.86
CA ALA A 682 -8.57 40.59 -45.21
C ALA A 682 -9.11 40.63 -43.77
N MET A 683 -9.84 39.58 -43.37
CA MET A 683 -10.32 39.49 -42.00
C MET A 683 -9.14 39.20 -41.10
N GLU A 684 -8.93 40.04 -40.09
CA GLU A 684 -7.99 39.70 -39.02
C GLU A 684 -8.50 38.45 -38.30
N ALA A 685 -7.59 37.50 -38.05
CA ALA A 685 -7.91 36.33 -37.25
C ALA A 685 -8.21 36.79 -35.81
N VAL A 686 -9.43 36.53 -35.34
CA VAL A 686 -9.81 36.76 -33.94
C VAL A 686 -9.04 35.76 -33.09
N THR A 687 -8.12 36.24 -32.26
CA THR A 687 -7.31 35.38 -31.39
C THR A 687 -7.82 35.49 -29.96
N ASP A 688 -8.40 34.42 -29.44
CA ASP A 688 -8.55 34.27 -28.00
C ASP A 688 -7.16 34.07 -27.39
N ASP A 689 -6.79 34.94 -26.45
CA ASP A 689 -5.53 34.84 -25.70
C ASP A 689 -5.63 33.68 -24.69
N VAL A 690 -5.42 32.46 -25.19
CA VAL A 690 -5.47 31.24 -24.36
C VAL A 690 -4.39 31.20 -23.29
N SER A 691 -3.38 32.09 -23.36
CA SER A 691 -2.32 32.19 -22.35
C SER A 691 -2.83 32.72 -20.99
N ARG A 692 -3.98 33.42 -20.96
CA ARG A 692 -4.60 33.91 -19.72
C ARG A 692 -5.47 32.88 -19.01
N THR A 693 -5.93 31.84 -19.69
CA THR A 693 -6.85 30.82 -19.14
C THR A 693 -6.17 29.69 -18.35
N LEU A 694 -4.85 29.74 -18.13
CA LEU A 694 -4.10 28.68 -17.45
C LEU A 694 -3.48 29.10 -16.10
N ILE A 695 -3.93 30.20 -15.51
CA ILE A 695 -3.57 30.59 -14.14
C ILE A 695 -4.83 30.59 -13.28
N GLY A 696 -5.23 29.41 -12.79
CA GLY A 696 -6.35 29.28 -11.87
C GLY A 696 -6.99 27.90 -11.84
N GLN A 697 -6.25 26.90 -11.36
CA GLN A 697 -6.75 25.84 -10.45
C GLN A 697 -5.55 25.10 -9.84
#